data_AF-A0AAW0FCD2-F1
#
_entry.id   AF-A0AAW0FCD2-F1
#
_cell.length_a   1.000
_cell.length_b   1.000
_cell.length_c   1.000
_cell.angle_alpha   90.00
_cell.angle_beta   90.00
_cell.angle_gamma   90.00
#
_symmetry.space_group_name_H-M   'P 1'
#
loop_
_entity.id
_entity.type
_entity.pdbx_description
1 polymer ?
#
loop_
_entity_poly.entity_id
_entity_poly.type
_entity_poly.pdbx_seq_one_letter_code
_entity_poly.pdbx_strand_id
1 'polypeptide(L)'
;MTLDVTSLLRISRVCRQIHSISLSKQLWVRIYFRDITTQGLPFAPYWKDIDALNAKQLKGLIMHTLRLDHRLSLSYPPIERPFYQRRSVTWVRLVQSQWLLVASSDDITSVITLWSVVSLLTSRSSAPLAEASLSAPVVTGAVDVNGSHVTLAVELSGRIPQIEILTIVKHRNSIMFSRLQTLDGVASLRLLQGDFIGVSLIDNTNVPCIIGWKSGIATKLRYLPDLQGGAVAMHMDNGWIAVVRRSILEVYLHDGTRYKRWKVVELSHGVGTASFRQIIPRDNSGILSASLRLCIVCSAGLFVYEVLCNPGKNIVTLDDIWHHADVLTPSHIPVLINGGFGTTGESVSWLHGHTGLQEFPVRFATARLPTEGNPRPTISEWHDVNMPALYSLGVYDYDEARGVLVLGNAYGELSLYDFSHSDPRLFGKCLATKLTPTPRSNQEILPTHRIPSYPAPPFPSWENPEYIKDDLFQFWSQHGVVGSPPGWSRDFESVHEYLPWHSPFLGRGSGSSFAFRALERAGHFYGRPVPLLHTYNALCHYDLAIVDVGGLLFLKDSDEPVIYIVDEGITLEQLVASVHQGWFPAKEVPLDITEMYREILFYSMMLHERRDKGRNRCLELYRRGGRVNPRFLQSEPPQQD
;
A
#
# COMPACT_ATOMS: atom_id res chain seq x y z
N MET A 1 -36.13 26.60 16.88
CA MET A 1 -36.52 25.49 15.99
C MET A 1 -35.59 25.51 14.78
N THR A 2 -34.67 24.55 14.68
CA THR A 2 -33.73 24.45 13.56
C THR A 2 -34.36 23.59 12.46
N LEU A 3 -34.60 24.17 11.29
CA LEU A 3 -35.04 23.41 10.11
C LEU A 3 -33.87 22.54 9.62
N ASP A 4 -34.10 21.23 9.53
CA ASP A 4 -33.17 20.31 8.87
C ASP A 4 -33.15 20.54 7.34
N VAL A 5 -32.10 20.04 6.67
CA VAL A 5 -31.89 20.25 5.24
C VAL A 5 -32.99 19.62 4.38
N THR A 6 -33.50 18.46 4.79
CA THR A 6 -34.59 17.76 4.09
C THR A 6 -35.88 18.57 4.13
N SER A 7 -36.23 19.10 5.30
CA SER A 7 -37.37 19.99 5.53
C SER A 7 -37.22 21.29 4.74
N LEU A 8 -36.05 21.91 4.76
CA LEU A 8 -35.74 23.09 3.94
C LEU A 8 -35.97 22.81 2.45
N LEU A 9 -35.48 21.67 1.94
CA LEU A 9 -35.67 21.31 0.54
C LEU A 9 -37.12 21.03 0.19
N ARG A 10 -37.86 20.30 1.04
CA ARG A 10 -39.30 20.03 0.85
C ARG A 10 -40.08 21.34 0.79
N ILE A 11 -39.85 22.25 1.73
CA ILE A 11 -40.55 23.55 1.78
C ILE A 11 -40.15 24.44 0.58
N SER A 12 -38.87 24.41 0.16
CA SER A 12 -38.41 25.17 -1.00
C SER A 12 -39.06 24.76 -2.33
N ARG A 13 -39.69 23.58 -2.39
CA ARG A 13 -40.45 23.13 -3.57
C ARG A 13 -41.85 23.73 -3.63
N VAL A 14 -42.44 24.10 -2.48
CA VAL A 14 -43.82 24.60 -2.39
C VAL A 14 -43.90 26.10 -2.10
N CYS A 15 -42.85 26.70 -1.52
CA CYS A 15 -42.81 28.12 -1.17
C CYS A 15 -41.74 28.87 -1.98
N ARG A 16 -42.17 29.80 -2.85
CA ARG A 16 -41.27 30.63 -3.69
C ARG A 16 -40.30 31.48 -2.89
N GLN A 17 -40.72 32.03 -1.75
CA GLN A 17 -39.85 32.83 -0.89
C GLN A 17 -38.72 31.97 -0.31
N ILE A 18 -39.06 30.79 0.21
CA ILE A 18 -38.07 29.84 0.73
C ILE A 18 -37.20 29.28 -0.39
N HIS A 19 -37.76 29.09 -1.59
CA HIS A 19 -36.97 28.77 -2.78
C HIS A 19 -35.88 29.83 -3.03
N SER A 20 -36.25 31.12 -3.05
CA SER A 20 -35.30 32.24 -3.20
C SER A 20 -34.22 32.23 -2.11
N ILE A 21 -34.61 32.04 -0.84
CA ILE A 21 -33.68 31.91 0.29
C ILE A 21 -32.73 30.72 0.08
N SER A 22 -33.22 29.59 -0.43
CA SER A 22 -32.41 28.40 -0.74
C SER A 22 -31.41 28.60 -1.88
N LEU A 23 -31.47 29.72 -2.60
CA LEU A 23 -30.46 30.12 -3.59
C LEU A 23 -29.37 31.01 -2.97
N SER A 24 -29.53 31.45 -1.72
CA SER A 24 -28.53 32.26 -1.01
C SER A 24 -27.33 31.42 -0.60
N LYS A 25 -26.13 31.86 -0.96
CA LYS A 25 -24.86 31.23 -0.52
C LYS A 25 -24.74 31.22 1.00
N GLN A 26 -25.12 32.31 1.66
CA GLN A 26 -24.99 32.48 3.12
C GLN A 26 -25.77 31.42 3.91
N LEU A 27 -26.94 31.01 3.40
CA LEU A 27 -27.68 29.90 3.99
C LEU A 27 -26.87 28.60 3.97
N TRP A 28 -26.27 28.27 2.82
CA TRP A 28 -25.50 27.04 2.66
C TRP A 28 -24.19 27.07 3.42
N VAL A 29 -23.55 28.23 3.58
CA VAL A 29 -22.38 28.38 4.47
C VAL A 29 -22.77 28.06 5.92
N ARG A 30 -23.91 28.57 6.40
CA ARG A 30 -24.41 28.24 7.75
C ARG A 30 -24.73 26.75 7.90
N ILE A 31 -25.38 26.14 6.90
CA ILE A 31 -25.67 24.70 6.89
C ILE A 31 -24.37 23.89 6.88
N TYR A 32 -23.36 24.30 6.11
CA TYR A 32 -22.06 23.64 6.07
C TYR A 32 -21.44 23.56 7.47
N PHE A 33 -21.28 24.69 8.16
CA PHE A 33 -20.69 24.69 9.49
C PHE A 33 -21.55 23.91 10.50
N ARG A 34 -22.87 24.07 10.44
CA ARG A 34 -23.81 23.39 11.34
C ARG A 34 -23.80 21.87 11.16
N ASP A 35 -23.93 21.37 9.92
CA ASP A 35 -24.23 19.96 9.65
C ASP A 35 -23.00 19.17 9.17
N ILE A 36 -22.06 19.79 8.45
CA ILE A 36 -20.86 19.10 7.95
C ILE A 36 -19.75 19.18 9.00
N THR A 37 -19.37 20.39 9.41
CA THR A 37 -18.23 20.59 10.33
C THR A 37 -18.51 20.05 11.73
N THR A 38 -19.68 20.34 12.31
CA THR A 38 -20.04 19.86 13.67
C THR A 38 -20.11 18.33 13.74
N GLN A 39 -20.51 17.66 12.66
CA GLN A 39 -20.62 16.19 12.61
C GLN A 39 -19.32 15.51 12.16
N GLY A 40 -18.28 16.29 11.82
CA GLY A 40 -17.03 15.75 11.27
C GLY A 40 -17.21 15.01 9.95
N LEU A 41 -18.17 15.44 9.12
CA LEU A 41 -18.38 14.82 7.82
C LEU A 41 -17.22 15.18 6.87
N PRO A 42 -16.69 14.20 6.11
CA PRO A 42 -15.57 14.45 5.20
C PRO A 42 -15.87 15.55 4.18
N PHE A 43 -15.00 16.56 4.13
CA PHE A 43 -15.00 17.61 3.12
C PHE A 43 -13.60 17.73 2.52
N ALA A 44 -13.46 17.38 1.25
CA ALA A 44 -12.14 17.18 0.66
C ALA A 44 -11.33 18.47 0.48
N PRO A 45 -10.00 18.43 0.72
CA PRO A 45 -9.13 19.60 0.55
C PRO A 45 -8.94 19.98 -0.93
N TYR A 46 -9.22 19.06 -1.86
CA TYR A 46 -9.16 19.34 -3.29
C TYR A 46 -10.42 20.07 -3.81
N TRP A 47 -11.42 20.31 -2.97
CA TRP A 47 -12.54 21.20 -3.28
C TRP A 47 -12.11 22.65 -3.13
N LYS A 48 -12.72 23.54 -3.92
CA LYS A 48 -12.54 24.98 -3.77
C LYS A 48 -12.92 25.40 -2.35
N ASP A 49 -12.21 26.40 -1.85
CA ASP A 49 -12.61 27.10 -0.64
C ASP A 49 -14.08 27.51 -0.72
N ILE A 50 -14.74 27.49 0.45
CA ILE A 50 -16.15 27.84 0.59
C ILE A 50 -16.43 29.23 -0.02
N ASP A 51 -15.48 30.14 0.09
CA ASP A 51 -15.56 31.50 -0.46
C ASP A 51 -15.50 31.54 -1.98
N ALA A 52 -14.79 30.61 -2.62
CA ALA A 52 -14.71 30.48 -4.07
C ALA A 52 -15.89 29.70 -4.68
N LEU A 53 -16.65 28.95 -3.88
CA LEU A 53 -17.84 28.22 -4.33
C LEU A 53 -19.04 29.17 -4.48
N ASN A 54 -19.80 29.03 -5.58
CA ASN A 54 -21.11 29.68 -5.68
C ASN A 54 -22.18 28.89 -4.91
N ALA A 55 -23.34 29.50 -4.68
CA ALA A 55 -24.42 28.88 -3.90
C ALA A 55 -24.86 27.50 -4.43
N LYS A 56 -24.94 27.33 -5.76
CA LYS A 56 -25.33 26.07 -6.39
C LYS A 56 -24.30 24.97 -6.16
N GLN A 57 -23.02 25.30 -6.26
CA GLN A 57 -21.91 24.37 -6.02
C GLN A 57 -21.85 23.94 -4.56
N LEU A 58 -21.88 24.90 -3.64
CA LEU A 58 -21.85 24.63 -2.20
C LEU A 58 -23.06 23.79 -1.77
N LYS A 59 -24.26 24.14 -2.23
CA LYS A 59 -25.47 23.31 -2.06
C LYS A 59 -25.26 21.89 -2.57
N GLY A 60 -24.71 21.75 -3.78
CA GLY A 60 -24.45 20.44 -4.39
C GLY A 60 -23.52 19.57 -3.55
N LEU A 61 -22.42 20.13 -3.04
CA LEU A 61 -21.47 19.43 -2.18
C LEU A 61 -22.09 19.03 -0.85
N ILE A 62 -22.76 19.96 -0.14
CA ILE A 62 -23.42 19.66 1.14
C ILE A 62 -24.45 18.54 0.96
N MET A 63 -25.29 18.63 -0.07
CA MET A 63 -26.29 17.60 -0.35
C MET A 63 -25.67 16.24 -0.70
N HIS A 64 -24.52 16.25 -1.37
CA HIS A 64 -23.77 15.04 -1.66
C HIS A 64 -23.21 14.41 -0.39
N THR A 65 -22.51 15.19 0.44
CA THR A 65 -21.91 14.71 1.70
C THR A 65 -22.97 14.14 2.64
N LEU A 66 -24.08 14.86 2.85
CA LEU A 66 -25.19 14.37 3.69
C LEU A 66 -25.83 13.09 3.13
N ARG A 67 -25.97 12.99 1.81
CA ARG A 67 -26.50 11.77 1.17
C ARG A 67 -25.54 10.60 1.33
N LEU A 68 -24.25 10.83 1.12
CA LEU A 68 -23.23 9.79 1.25
C LEU A 68 -23.20 9.25 2.68
N ASP A 69 -23.16 10.14 3.67
CA ASP A 69 -23.22 9.79 5.09
C ASP A 69 -24.45 8.94 5.43
N HIS A 70 -25.63 9.39 5.00
CA HIS A 70 -26.87 8.65 5.21
C HIS A 70 -26.83 7.27 4.55
N ARG A 71 -26.21 7.15 3.36
CA ARG A 71 -26.16 5.90 2.63
C ARG A 71 -25.20 4.89 3.23
N LEU A 72 -24.04 5.34 3.69
CA LEU A 72 -23.06 4.52 4.39
C LEU A 72 -23.64 4.03 5.73
N SER A 73 -24.37 4.89 6.44
CA SER A 73 -25.03 4.55 7.71
C SER A 73 -26.12 3.47 7.55
N LEU A 74 -26.74 3.39 6.37
CA LEU A 74 -27.77 2.40 6.05
C LEU A 74 -27.23 1.21 5.26
N SER A 75 -25.91 1.14 5.04
CA SER A 75 -25.23 0.09 4.26
C SER A 75 -25.88 -0.15 2.89
N TYR A 76 -26.35 0.91 2.22
CA TYR A 76 -26.91 0.74 0.89
C TYR A 76 -25.85 0.26 -0.10
N PRO A 77 -26.20 -0.62 -1.05
CA PRO A 77 -25.24 -1.10 -2.04
C PRO A 77 -24.73 0.05 -2.91
N PRO A 78 -23.42 0.07 -3.22
CA PRO A 78 -22.84 1.02 -4.16
C PRO A 78 -23.27 0.71 -5.61
N ILE A 79 -23.11 1.69 -6.51
CA ILE A 79 -23.13 1.40 -7.95
C ILE A 79 -21.77 0.83 -8.33
N GLU A 80 -21.74 -0.41 -8.77
CA GLU A 80 -20.54 -1.07 -9.27
C GLU A 80 -20.33 -0.81 -10.78
N ARG A 81 -19.06 -0.59 -11.14
CA ARG A 81 -18.58 -0.50 -12.51
C ARG A 81 -17.33 -1.39 -12.65
N PRO A 82 -17.49 -2.66 -13.06
CA PRO A 82 -16.35 -3.54 -13.29
C PRO A 82 -15.74 -3.26 -14.67
N PHE A 83 -14.42 -3.33 -14.75
CA PHE A 83 -13.69 -3.28 -16.02
C PHE A 83 -12.36 -4.03 -15.88
N TYR A 84 -12.15 -5.04 -16.72
CA TYR A 84 -11.05 -5.99 -16.54
C TYR A 84 -9.79 -5.56 -17.29
N GLN A 85 -8.64 -5.79 -16.67
CA GLN A 85 -7.31 -5.63 -17.25
C GLN A 85 -6.80 -6.95 -17.82
N ARG A 86 -5.87 -6.86 -18.77
CA ARG A 86 -5.15 -8.02 -19.32
C ARG A 86 -4.03 -8.51 -18.40
N ARG A 87 -3.69 -7.71 -17.39
CA ARG A 87 -2.57 -7.90 -16.46
C ARG A 87 -3.06 -7.77 -15.03
N SER A 88 -2.32 -8.30 -14.07
CA SER A 88 -2.60 -8.14 -12.65
C SER A 88 -2.62 -6.67 -12.27
N VAL A 89 -3.62 -6.21 -11.53
CA VAL A 89 -3.67 -4.84 -11.02
C VAL A 89 -2.85 -4.78 -9.75
N THR A 90 -1.67 -4.14 -9.81
CA THR A 90 -0.71 -4.14 -8.70
C THR A 90 -0.69 -2.82 -7.93
N TRP A 91 -1.26 -1.76 -8.49
CA TRP A 91 -1.38 -0.48 -7.80
C TRP A 91 -2.52 0.36 -8.37
N VAL A 92 -3.25 1.05 -7.50
CA VAL A 92 -4.33 1.96 -7.89
C VAL A 92 -4.26 3.24 -7.05
N ARG A 93 -4.63 4.38 -7.65
CA ARG A 93 -4.75 5.65 -6.92
C ARG A 93 -5.82 6.56 -7.51
N LEU A 94 -6.69 7.09 -6.66
CA LEU A 94 -7.62 8.16 -6.95
C LEU A 94 -6.92 9.52 -6.76
N VAL A 95 -6.98 10.36 -7.78
CA VAL A 95 -6.34 11.69 -7.78
C VAL A 95 -7.41 12.77 -7.91
N GLN A 96 -7.60 13.52 -6.82
CA GLN A 96 -8.57 14.63 -6.69
C GLN A 96 -10.01 14.28 -7.15
N SER A 97 -10.47 13.05 -6.91
CA SER A 97 -11.73 12.47 -7.43
C SER A 97 -11.95 12.50 -8.96
N GLN A 98 -11.00 13.01 -9.74
CA GLN A 98 -11.17 13.20 -11.19
C GLN A 98 -10.59 12.02 -11.95
N TRP A 99 -9.43 11.57 -11.50
CA TRP A 99 -8.62 10.61 -12.20
C TRP A 99 -8.41 9.37 -11.35
N LEU A 100 -8.31 8.24 -12.05
CA LEU A 100 -7.90 6.98 -11.50
C LEU A 100 -6.62 6.56 -12.22
N LEU A 101 -5.54 6.39 -11.46
CA LEU A 101 -4.30 5.79 -11.91
C LEU A 101 -4.35 4.29 -11.62
N VAL A 102 -3.91 3.49 -12.58
CA VAL A 102 -3.84 2.04 -12.45
C VAL A 102 -2.52 1.58 -13.02
N ALA A 103 -1.72 0.89 -12.21
CA ALA A 103 -0.64 0.07 -12.72
C ALA A 103 -1.14 -1.37 -12.89
N SER A 104 -0.94 -1.92 -14.09
CA SER A 104 -1.24 -3.30 -14.40
C SER A 104 0.02 -4.00 -14.90
N SER A 105 0.39 -5.08 -14.23
CA SER A 105 1.71 -5.68 -14.30
C SER A 105 1.63 -7.16 -14.68
N ASP A 106 2.60 -7.62 -15.45
CA ASP A 106 2.92 -9.04 -15.58
C ASP A 106 4.28 -9.32 -14.94
N ASP A 107 4.84 -10.50 -15.14
CA ASP A 107 6.15 -10.91 -14.61
C ASP A 107 7.34 -10.13 -15.20
N ILE A 108 7.14 -9.43 -16.32
CA ILE A 108 8.21 -8.74 -17.06
C ILE A 108 8.06 -7.22 -17.04
N THR A 109 6.83 -6.71 -17.13
CA THR A 109 6.58 -5.29 -17.41
C THR A 109 5.29 -4.79 -16.78
N SER A 110 5.15 -3.47 -16.70
CA SER A 110 3.89 -2.84 -16.34
C SER A 110 3.39 -1.89 -17.42
N VAL A 111 2.10 -1.64 -17.34
CA VAL A 111 1.43 -0.53 -18.00
C VAL A 111 0.79 0.32 -16.93
N ILE A 112 1.11 1.62 -16.91
CA ILE A 112 0.40 2.60 -16.11
C ILE A 112 -0.63 3.32 -16.98
N THR A 113 -1.87 3.38 -16.52
CA THR A 113 -3.00 4.00 -17.24
C THR A 113 -3.66 5.06 -16.38
N LEU A 114 -4.11 6.13 -17.04
CA LEU A 114 -4.87 7.22 -16.44
C LEU A 114 -6.30 7.16 -16.95
N TRP A 115 -7.28 7.16 -16.06
CA TRP A 115 -8.70 7.06 -16.39
C TRP A 115 -9.46 8.26 -15.87
N SER A 116 -10.55 8.65 -16.55
CA SER A 116 -11.50 9.61 -15.98
C SER A 116 -12.53 8.86 -15.13
N VAL A 117 -12.57 9.17 -13.82
CA VAL A 117 -13.58 8.63 -12.89
C VAL A 117 -14.99 8.97 -13.37
N VAL A 118 -15.20 10.19 -13.86
CA VAL A 118 -16.49 10.64 -14.41
C VAL A 118 -16.90 9.80 -15.62
N SER A 119 -15.98 9.53 -16.56
CA SER A 119 -16.27 8.70 -17.74
C SER A 119 -16.61 7.26 -17.37
N LEU A 120 -15.87 6.68 -16.42
CA LEU A 120 -16.10 5.32 -15.90
C LEU A 120 -17.47 5.21 -15.22
N LEU A 121 -17.83 6.14 -14.33
CA LEU A 121 -19.11 6.12 -13.62
C LEU A 121 -20.32 6.36 -14.54
N THR A 122 -20.14 7.16 -15.61
CA THR A 122 -21.21 7.48 -16.57
C THR A 122 -21.29 6.51 -17.75
N SER A 123 -20.45 5.47 -17.79
CA SER A 123 -20.41 4.47 -18.88
C SER A 123 -20.22 5.07 -20.28
N ARG A 124 -19.59 6.25 -20.39
CA ARG A 124 -19.44 6.97 -21.68
C ARG A 124 -18.23 6.52 -22.49
N SER A 125 -17.17 6.09 -21.81
CA SER A 125 -15.94 5.63 -22.45
C SER A 125 -15.20 4.70 -21.50
N SER A 126 -14.73 3.59 -22.05
CA SER A 126 -13.88 2.59 -21.40
C SER A 126 -12.44 2.66 -21.90
N ALA A 127 -12.03 3.77 -22.51
CA ALA A 127 -10.64 3.98 -22.92
C ALA A 127 -9.89 4.81 -21.87
N PRO A 128 -8.62 4.48 -21.58
CA PRO A 128 -7.78 5.33 -20.75
C PRO A 128 -7.52 6.68 -21.45
N LEU A 129 -7.39 7.74 -20.66
CA LEU A 129 -6.99 9.08 -21.10
C LEU A 129 -5.53 9.14 -21.54
N ALA A 130 -4.69 8.34 -20.89
CA ALA A 130 -3.27 8.22 -21.14
C ALA A 130 -2.79 6.83 -20.74
N GLU A 131 -1.75 6.34 -21.41
CA GLU A 131 -1.13 5.05 -21.14
C GLU A 131 0.38 5.18 -21.32
N ALA A 132 1.14 4.44 -20.51
CA ALA A 132 2.58 4.32 -20.59
C ALA A 132 3.04 2.92 -20.20
N SER A 133 4.02 2.39 -20.91
CA SER A 133 4.70 1.15 -20.51
C SER A 133 5.87 1.44 -19.59
N LEU A 134 6.09 0.56 -18.61
CA LEU A 134 7.19 0.60 -17.66
C LEU A 134 8.03 -0.68 -17.82
N SER A 135 9.33 -0.56 -17.57
CA SER A 135 10.29 -1.62 -17.91
C SER A 135 10.26 -2.82 -16.99
N ALA A 136 9.55 -2.73 -15.85
CA ALA A 136 9.46 -3.78 -14.84
C ALA A 136 8.09 -3.70 -14.13
N PRO A 137 7.70 -4.75 -13.38
CA PRO A 137 6.45 -4.79 -12.64
C PRO A 137 6.39 -3.72 -11.54
N VAL A 138 5.28 -3.00 -11.41
CA VAL A 138 5.06 -1.99 -10.36
C VAL A 138 4.69 -2.68 -9.06
N VAL A 139 5.49 -2.45 -8.02
CA VAL A 139 5.28 -2.98 -6.66
C VAL A 139 4.36 -2.06 -5.87
N THR A 140 4.67 -0.77 -5.89
CA THR A 140 3.93 0.26 -5.17
C THR A 140 4.13 1.60 -5.87
N GLY A 141 3.38 2.61 -5.44
CA GLY A 141 3.53 3.97 -5.92
C GLY A 141 3.02 5.00 -4.93
N ALA A 142 3.55 6.20 -5.07
CA ALA A 142 3.11 7.38 -4.35
C ALA A 142 2.72 8.48 -5.34
N VAL A 143 1.75 9.30 -4.95
CA VAL A 143 1.26 10.42 -5.75
C VAL A 143 1.32 11.68 -4.91
N ASP A 144 1.97 12.70 -5.47
CA ASP A 144 1.94 14.05 -4.95
C ASP A 144 1.19 14.97 -5.91
N VAL A 145 0.36 15.84 -5.35
CA VAL A 145 -0.46 16.78 -6.10
C VAL A 145 -0.17 18.18 -5.59
N ASN A 146 0.76 18.84 -6.26
CA ASN A 146 1.13 20.22 -5.93
C ASN A 146 0.45 21.18 -6.91
N GLY A 147 -0.66 21.76 -6.46
CA GLY A 147 -1.48 22.65 -7.27
C GLY A 147 -2.07 21.95 -8.50
N SER A 148 -1.54 22.25 -9.69
CA SER A 148 -1.98 21.67 -10.97
C SER A 148 -1.08 20.54 -11.47
N HIS A 149 0.04 20.30 -10.79
CA HIS A 149 1.02 19.30 -11.15
C HIS A 149 0.71 18.00 -10.41
N VAL A 150 0.75 16.89 -11.14
CA VAL A 150 0.69 15.54 -10.56
C VAL A 150 2.04 14.90 -10.81
N THR A 151 2.73 14.56 -9.71
CA THR A 151 3.98 13.81 -9.73
C THR A 151 3.69 12.43 -9.17
N LEU A 152 4.24 11.42 -9.83
CA LEU A 152 4.14 10.03 -9.47
C LEU A 152 5.54 9.50 -9.20
N ALA A 153 5.69 8.69 -8.16
CA ALA A 153 6.85 7.86 -7.97
C ALA A 153 6.33 6.43 -7.98
N VAL A 154 6.85 5.60 -8.87
CA VAL A 154 6.48 4.18 -8.97
C VAL A 154 7.71 3.33 -8.77
N GLU A 155 7.62 2.39 -7.83
CA GLU A 155 8.66 1.43 -7.55
C GLU A 155 8.50 0.23 -8.46
N LEU A 156 9.58 -0.15 -9.14
CA LEU A 156 9.60 -1.24 -10.09
C LEU A 156 10.45 -2.41 -9.58
N SER A 157 9.91 -3.62 -9.62
CA SER A 157 10.61 -4.85 -9.23
C SER A 157 11.53 -5.34 -10.37
N GLY A 158 12.64 -4.63 -10.59
CA GLY A 158 13.69 -5.02 -11.53
C GLY A 158 14.76 -5.93 -10.90
N ARG A 159 15.75 -6.34 -11.70
CA ARG A 159 16.99 -6.96 -11.17
C ARG A 159 17.72 -6.01 -10.23
N ILE A 160 17.78 -4.76 -10.64
CA ILE A 160 18.16 -3.62 -9.80
C ILE A 160 16.83 -2.94 -9.46
N PRO A 161 16.47 -2.83 -8.18
CA PRO A 161 15.29 -2.07 -7.79
C PRO A 161 15.43 -0.64 -8.29
N GLN A 162 14.35 -0.09 -8.84
CA GLN A 162 14.36 1.26 -9.37
C GLN A 162 13.05 1.97 -9.04
N ILE A 163 13.13 3.28 -8.84
CA ILE A 163 11.97 4.16 -8.72
C ILE A 163 11.95 5.07 -9.94
N GLU A 164 10.85 5.02 -10.71
CA GLU A 164 10.60 5.97 -11.79
C GLU A 164 9.73 7.12 -11.28
N ILE A 165 10.21 8.35 -11.47
CA ILE A 165 9.47 9.58 -11.22
C ILE A 165 8.82 10.01 -12.53
N LEU A 166 7.50 10.10 -12.53
CA LEU A 166 6.69 10.47 -13.69
C LEU A 166 5.86 11.72 -13.39
N THR A 167 5.42 12.39 -14.44
CA THR A 167 4.39 13.43 -14.34
C THR A 167 3.38 13.30 -15.45
N ILE A 168 2.20 13.89 -15.23
CA ILE A 168 1.11 13.92 -16.21
C ILE A 168 1.14 15.27 -16.93
N VAL A 169 1.34 15.25 -18.25
CA VAL A 169 1.49 16.44 -19.10
C VAL A 169 0.44 16.51 -20.20
N LYS A 170 0.19 17.73 -20.72
CA LYS A 170 -0.83 17.96 -21.77
C LYS A 170 -0.08 18.36 -23.01
N HIS A 171 -0.20 17.56 -24.05
CA HIS A 171 0.48 17.79 -25.30
C HIS A 171 -0.51 17.69 -26.45
N ARG A 172 -0.66 18.77 -27.25
CA ARG A 172 -1.52 18.79 -28.44
C ARG A 172 -2.94 18.21 -28.21
N ASN A 173 -3.56 18.59 -27.09
CA ASN A 173 -4.88 18.10 -26.62
C ASN A 173 -4.94 16.66 -26.09
N SER A 174 -3.87 15.87 -26.13
CA SER A 174 -3.80 14.60 -25.41
C SER A 174 -3.18 14.77 -24.04
N ILE A 175 -3.58 13.91 -23.10
CA ILE A 175 -2.90 13.73 -21.82
C ILE A 175 -1.89 12.60 -22.01
N MET A 176 -0.69 12.73 -21.48
CA MET A 176 0.33 11.69 -21.54
C MET A 176 1.18 11.66 -20.27
N PHE A 177 1.83 10.54 -20.02
CA PHE A 177 2.88 10.45 -19.02
C PHE A 177 4.21 10.95 -19.60
N SER A 178 5.00 11.60 -18.76
CA SER A 178 6.35 12.05 -19.05
C SER A 178 7.28 11.58 -17.94
N ARG A 179 8.44 11.01 -18.30
CA ARG A 179 9.44 10.60 -17.31
C ARG A 179 10.23 11.83 -16.86
N LEU A 180 10.35 11.98 -15.55
CA LEU A 180 11.13 13.05 -14.92
C LEU A 180 12.51 12.56 -14.49
N GLN A 181 12.57 11.37 -13.88
CA GLN A 181 13.81 10.80 -13.34
C GLN A 181 13.68 9.29 -13.16
N THR A 182 14.79 8.57 -13.20
CA THR A 182 14.91 7.19 -12.72
C THR A 182 15.97 7.15 -11.61
N LEU A 183 15.67 6.44 -10.52
CA LEU A 183 16.58 6.25 -9.39
C LEU A 183 16.85 4.76 -9.22
N ASP A 184 18.05 4.34 -9.58
CA ASP A 184 18.50 2.94 -9.50
C ASP A 184 19.01 2.59 -8.10
N GLY A 185 18.89 1.33 -7.71
CA GLY A 185 19.34 0.84 -6.41
C GLY A 185 18.44 1.24 -5.25
N VAL A 186 17.26 1.80 -5.52
CA VAL A 186 16.34 2.33 -4.50
C VAL A 186 15.04 1.55 -4.49
N ALA A 187 14.56 1.16 -3.29
CA ALA A 187 13.31 0.41 -3.12
C ALA A 187 12.55 0.80 -1.83
N SER A 188 11.38 0.19 -1.65
CA SER A 188 10.47 0.46 -0.53
C SER A 188 10.03 1.92 -0.47
N LEU A 189 9.43 2.44 -1.54
CA LEU A 189 8.90 3.79 -1.60
C LEU A 189 7.81 4.00 -0.51
N ARG A 190 8.05 4.97 0.39
CA ARG A 190 7.15 5.32 1.50
C ARG A 190 6.56 6.72 1.42
N LEU A 191 7.21 7.63 0.71
CA LEU A 191 6.81 9.03 0.63
C LEU A 191 7.18 9.61 -0.74
N LEU A 192 6.29 10.44 -1.28
CA LEU A 192 6.59 11.40 -2.33
C LEU A 192 5.94 12.72 -1.93
N GLN A 193 6.74 13.79 -1.85
CA GLN A 193 6.26 15.13 -1.51
C GLN A 193 7.19 16.18 -2.07
N GLY A 194 6.67 16.98 -3.00
CA GLY A 194 7.45 17.93 -3.76
C GLY A 194 8.65 17.27 -4.45
N ASP A 195 9.84 17.74 -4.09
CA ASP A 195 11.10 17.31 -4.71
C ASP A 195 11.79 16.15 -3.97
N PHE A 196 11.10 15.57 -2.98
CA PHE A 196 11.65 14.54 -2.11
C PHE A 196 10.88 13.23 -2.20
N ILE A 197 11.60 12.12 -2.14
CA ILE A 197 11.05 10.80 -1.88
C ILE A 197 11.62 10.24 -0.58
N GLY A 198 10.82 9.48 0.15
CA GLY A 198 11.25 8.70 1.31
C GLY A 198 11.24 7.21 0.98
N VAL A 199 12.32 6.53 1.32
CA VAL A 199 12.58 5.14 0.93
C VAL A 199 13.22 4.38 2.09
N SER A 200 13.01 3.06 2.15
CA SER A 200 13.61 2.22 3.20
C SER A 200 14.86 1.48 2.75
N LEU A 201 15.05 1.29 1.44
CA LEU A 201 16.17 0.55 0.87
C LEU A 201 16.95 1.41 -0.12
N ILE A 202 18.27 1.46 0.08
CA ILE A 202 19.23 2.07 -0.85
C ILE A 202 20.43 1.14 -0.99
N ASP A 203 20.81 0.80 -2.23
CA ASP A 203 21.89 -0.12 -2.57
C ASP A 203 21.79 -1.43 -1.76
N ASN A 204 20.58 -1.99 -1.72
CA ASN A 204 20.26 -3.19 -0.96
C ASN A 204 20.53 -3.10 0.55
N THR A 205 20.66 -1.89 1.11
CA THR A 205 20.88 -1.66 2.55
C THR A 205 19.61 -1.08 3.16
N ASN A 206 19.13 -1.69 4.24
CA ASN A 206 17.89 -1.31 4.92
C ASN A 206 18.04 -0.07 5.81
N VAL A 207 18.19 1.09 5.18
CA VAL A 207 18.37 2.37 5.87
C VAL A 207 17.31 3.37 5.39
N PRO A 208 16.43 3.86 6.28
CA PRO A 208 15.52 4.95 5.98
C PRO A 208 16.27 6.17 5.42
N CYS A 209 15.90 6.60 4.22
CA CYS A 209 16.52 7.72 3.52
C CYS A 209 15.49 8.68 2.94
N ILE A 210 15.86 9.96 2.86
CA ILE A 210 15.19 10.95 2.03
C ILE A 210 16.08 11.27 0.84
N ILE A 211 15.55 11.17 -0.37
CA ILE A 211 16.27 11.48 -1.60
C ILE A 211 15.63 12.69 -2.25
N GLY A 212 16.41 13.73 -2.51
CA GLY A 212 15.99 14.82 -3.39
C GLY A 212 16.03 14.31 -4.83
N TRP A 213 14.91 13.87 -5.40
CA TRP A 213 14.92 13.14 -6.67
C TRP A 213 15.42 13.97 -7.85
N LYS A 214 15.34 15.31 -7.77
CA LYS A 214 15.95 16.22 -8.76
C LYS A 214 17.47 16.34 -8.62
N SER A 215 17.98 16.33 -7.39
CA SER A 215 19.42 16.50 -7.11
C SER A 215 20.17 15.18 -7.05
N GLY A 216 19.47 14.05 -6.88
CA GLY A 216 20.05 12.73 -6.61
C GLY A 216 20.66 12.60 -5.22
N ILE A 217 20.60 13.64 -4.38
CA ILE A 217 21.25 13.62 -3.07
C ILE A 217 20.39 12.80 -2.09
N ALA A 218 20.94 11.68 -1.64
CA ALA A 218 20.36 10.83 -0.61
C ALA A 218 20.86 11.22 0.79
N THR A 219 19.93 11.55 1.69
CA THR A 219 20.21 11.81 3.10
C THR A 219 19.72 10.62 3.93
N LYS A 220 20.67 9.85 4.48
CA LYS A 220 20.38 8.75 5.40
C LYS A 220 19.87 9.32 6.73
N LEU A 221 18.73 8.82 7.22
CA LEU A 221 18.18 9.19 8.52
C LEU A 221 18.84 8.39 9.65
N ARG A 222 19.38 7.21 9.33
CA ARG A 222 20.17 6.36 10.23
C ARG A 222 21.47 5.91 9.56
N TYR A 223 22.48 5.57 10.35
CA TYR A 223 23.75 5.04 9.83
C TYR A 223 23.80 3.52 9.80
N LEU A 224 23.05 2.86 10.68
CA LEU A 224 22.98 1.40 10.77
C LEU A 224 21.72 0.89 10.07
N PRO A 225 21.80 -0.27 9.39
CA PRO A 225 20.63 -0.97 8.87
C PRO A 225 19.61 -1.24 9.97
N ASP A 226 18.33 -1.25 9.62
CA ASP A 226 17.26 -1.55 10.57
C ASP A 226 17.01 -3.06 10.69
N LEU A 227 17.32 -3.63 11.86
CA LEU A 227 17.05 -5.03 12.19
C LEU A 227 15.57 -5.43 12.08
N GLN A 228 14.64 -4.48 12.10
CA GLN A 228 13.21 -4.76 12.24
C GLN A 228 12.38 -4.69 10.95
N GLY A 229 12.98 -4.45 9.79
CA GLY A 229 12.24 -4.45 8.50
C GLY A 229 12.05 -3.09 7.86
N GLY A 230 12.88 -2.12 8.25
CA GLY A 230 12.94 -0.83 7.59
C GLY A 230 11.77 0.07 7.96
N ALA A 231 11.64 1.20 7.25
CA ALA A 231 10.48 2.04 7.43
C ALA A 231 9.24 1.40 6.77
N VAL A 232 8.16 1.33 7.55
CA VAL A 232 6.83 0.90 7.10
C VAL A 232 6.05 2.08 6.53
N ALA A 233 6.20 3.26 7.12
CA ALA A 233 5.62 4.50 6.63
C ALA A 233 6.54 5.69 6.90
N MET A 234 6.45 6.71 6.05
CA MET A 234 7.14 7.98 6.23
C MET A 234 6.19 9.15 5.97
N HIS A 235 6.42 10.25 6.67
CA HIS A 235 5.78 11.53 6.39
C HIS A 235 6.79 12.65 6.57
N MET A 236 6.67 13.69 5.75
CA MET A 236 7.47 14.89 5.87
C MET A 236 6.55 16.10 5.92
N ASP A 237 6.85 17.04 6.80
CA ASP A 237 6.15 18.30 6.85
C ASP A 237 7.07 19.36 7.43
N ASN A 238 7.00 20.60 6.97
CA ASN A 238 7.68 21.75 7.61
C ASN A 238 9.12 21.50 8.14
N GLY A 239 9.96 20.77 7.37
CA GLY A 239 11.35 20.48 7.73
C GLY A 239 11.55 19.35 8.75
N TRP A 240 10.53 18.61 9.12
CA TRP A 240 10.61 17.43 9.97
C TRP A 240 10.10 16.17 9.27
N ILE A 241 10.52 15.00 9.75
CA ILE A 241 10.18 13.70 9.17
C ILE A 241 9.73 12.76 10.27
N ALA A 242 8.59 12.10 10.07
CA ALA A 242 8.15 10.96 10.86
C ALA A 242 8.49 9.66 10.11
N VAL A 243 9.08 8.70 10.81
CA VAL A 243 9.39 7.37 10.29
C VAL A 243 8.81 6.33 11.22
N VAL A 244 7.89 5.50 10.72
CA VAL A 244 7.33 4.36 11.46
C VAL A 244 8.10 3.13 11.08
N ARG A 245 8.57 2.40 12.09
CA ARG A 245 9.21 1.09 11.98
C ARG A 245 8.37 0.07 12.75
N ARG A 246 8.80 -1.20 12.76
CA ARG A 246 7.99 -2.30 13.30
C ARG A 246 7.50 -2.07 14.73
N SER A 247 8.25 -1.42 15.61
CA SER A 247 7.78 -1.19 16.99
C SER A 247 7.97 0.23 17.50
N ILE A 248 8.39 1.16 16.64
CA ILE A 248 8.70 2.53 17.07
C ILE A 248 8.33 3.57 16.01
N LEU A 249 8.07 4.79 16.48
CA LEU A 249 7.96 6.00 15.71
C LEU A 249 9.19 6.88 16.00
N GLU A 250 9.96 7.18 14.96
CA GLU A 250 11.09 8.10 15.04
C GLU A 250 10.74 9.43 14.37
N VAL A 251 11.03 10.54 15.04
CA VAL A 251 10.85 11.88 14.50
C VAL A 251 12.21 12.53 14.31
N TYR A 252 12.44 13.10 13.14
CA TYR A 252 13.67 13.79 12.76
C TYR A 252 13.38 15.25 12.46
N LEU A 253 14.29 16.15 12.84
CA LEU A 253 14.23 17.58 12.53
C LEU A 253 15.40 17.98 11.64
N HIS A 254 15.15 18.81 10.63
CA HIS A 254 16.19 19.40 9.79
C HIS A 254 16.88 20.55 10.54
N ASP A 255 18.20 20.45 10.74
CA ASP A 255 18.99 21.48 11.43
C ASP A 255 19.61 22.53 10.49
N GLY A 256 19.22 22.52 9.21
CA GLY A 256 19.80 23.34 8.15
C GLY A 256 20.83 22.60 7.30
N THR A 257 21.43 21.54 7.83
CA THR A 257 22.46 20.74 7.13
C THR A 257 22.09 19.28 7.00
N ARG A 258 21.45 18.71 8.03
CA ARG A 258 21.07 17.30 8.09
C ARG A 258 19.81 17.10 8.92
N TYR A 259 19.20 15.94 8.75
CA TYR A 259 18.15 15.48 9.65
C TYR A 259 18.76 14.85 10.89
N LYS A 260 18.46 15.40 12.07
CA LYS A 260 18.84 14.83 13.36
C LYS A 260 17.66 14.10 13.96
N ARG A 261 17.89 12.89 14.46
CA ARG A 261 16.89 12.15 15.23
C ARG A 261 16.56 12.96 16.48
N TRP A 262 15.31 13.42 16.55
CA TRP A 262 14.83 14.31 17.59
C TRP A 262 14.12 13.53 18.70
N LYS A 263 13.25 12.58 18.34
CA LYS A 263 12.51 11.77 19.30
C LYS A 263 12.31 10.34 18.79
N VAL A 264 12.25 9.41 19.74
CA VAL A 264 11.81 8.03 19.53
C VAL A 264 10.65 7.76 20.47
N VAL A 265 9.58 7.19 19.95
CA VAL A 265 8.38 6.79 20.70
C VAL A 265 8.16 5.31 20.45
N GLU A 266 8.08 4.51 21.50
CA GLU A 266 7.73 3.09 21.39
C GLU A 266 6.24 2.95 21.09
N LEU A 267 5.91 2.07 20.15
CA LEU A 267 4.54 1.74 19.81
C LEU A 267 4.11 0.54 20.64
N SER A 268 2.86 0.56 21.11
CA SER A 268 2.32 -0.53 21.93
C SER A 268 2.13 -1.83 21.15
N HIS A 269 2.17 -1.79 19.82
CA HIS A 269 1.93 -2.94 18.95
C HIS A 269 2.98 -3.00 17.83
N GLY A 270 3.30 -4.22 17.39
CA GLY A 270 4.06 -4.42 16.17
C GLY A 270 3.32 -3.84 14.97
N VAL A 271 4.00 -3.23 14.02
CA VAL A 271 3.41 -2.57 12.84
C VAL A 271 3.54 -3.50 11.65
N GLY A 272 2.42 -3.91 11.05
CA GLY A 272 2.40 -4.64 9.78
C GLY A 272 2.33 -3.69 8.59
N THR A 273 1.32 -2.81 8.56
CA THR A 273 1.24 -1.68 7.62
C THR A 273 0.96 -0.39 8.38
N ALA A 274 1.38 0.74 7.81
CA ALA A 274 1.11 2.03 8.38
C ALA A 274 0.85 3.08 7.30
N SER A 275 0.05 4.08 7.65
CA SER A 275 -0.21 5.24 6.81
C SER A 275 -0.22 6.49 7.67
N PHE A 276 0.34 7.57 7.14
CA PHE A 276 0.22 8.89 7.74
C PHE A 276 -0.84 9.74 7.03
N ARG A 277 -1.41 10.69 7.76
CA ARG A 277 -2.19 11.78 7.20
C ARG A 277 -1.92 13.07 7.95
N GLN A 278 -1.59 14.13 7.21
CA GLN A 278 -1.51 15.47 7.79
C GLN A 278 -2.90 15.98 8.11
N ILE A 279 -3.06 16.51 9.32
CA ILE A 279 -4.28 17.18 9.76
C ILE A 279 -3.99 18.67 9.79
N ILE A 280 -4.91 19.48 9.25
CA ILE A 280 -4.83 20.92 9.43
C ILE A 280 -5.34 21.22 10.85
N PRO A 281 -4.51 21.77 11.75
CA PRO A 281 -4.95 22.11 13.09
C PRO A 281 -6.15 23.07 13.01
N ARG A 282 -7.21 22.80 13.79
CA ARG A 282 -8.38 23.69 13.86
C ARG A 282 -8.11 24.94 14.69
N ASP A 283 -6.99 24.97 15.41
CA ASP A 283 -6.72 26.02 16.38
C ASP A 283 -6.08 27.25 15.73
N ASN A 284 -6.75 28.40 15.87
CA ASN A 284 -6.30 29.69 15.35
C ASN A 284 -5.17 30.31 16.19
N SER A 285 -4.59 29.55 17.13
CA SER A 285 -3.60 30.05 18.09
C SER A 285 -2.28 30.51 17.44
N GLY A 286 -2.12 30.33 16.12
CA GLY A 286 -0.98 30.83 15.35
C GLY A 286 0.35 30.10 15.65
N ILE A 287 0.35 29.17 16.61
CA ILE A 287 1.49 28.32 16.91
C ILE A 287 1.48 27.18 15.89
N LEU A 288 2.55 27.08 15.10
CA LEU A 288 2.82 26.02 14.13
C LEU A 288 3.02 24.66 14.83
N SER A 289 1.94 24.09 15.37
CA SER A 289 1.93 22.70 15.83
C SER A 289 1.51 21.84 14.66
N ALA A 290 2.44 21.02 14.15
CA ALA A 290 2.09 20.06 13.14
C ALA A 290 1.38 18.88 13.82
N SER A 291 0.15 18.59 13.41
CA SER A 291 -0.60 17.41 13.84
C SER A 291 -0.68 16.42 12.69
N LEU A 292 -0.23 15.19 12.94
CA LEU A 292 -0.43 14.07 12.04
C LEU A 292 -1.34 13.05 12.68
N ARG A 293 -2.06 12.31 11.86
CA ARG A 293 -2.70 11.05 12.21
C ARG A 293 -1.85 9.91 11.68
N LEU A 294 -1.68 8.88 12.51
CA LEU A 294 -0.97 7.65 12.18
C LEU A 294 -1.95 6.47 12.30
N CYS A 295 -2.19 5.77 11.20
CA CYS A 295 -2.95 4.52 11.18
C CYS A 295 -1.96 3.37 11.11
N ILE A 296 -2.06 2.43 12.05
CA ILE A 296 -1.27 1.21 12.11
C ILE A 296 -2.22 0.03 11.99
N VAL A 297 -1.87 -0.93 11.13
CA VAL A 297 -2.52 -2.22 11.03
C VAL A 297 -1.53 -3.29 11.43
N CYS A 298 -1.97 -4.20 12.31
CA CYS A 298 -1.17 -5.32 12.76
C CYS A 298 -2.04 -6.51 13.14
N SER A 299 -1.40 -7.57 13.65
CA SER A 299 -2.10 -8.78 14.12
C SER A 299 -3.06 -8.52 15.29
N ALA A 300 -2.88 -7.43 16.04
CA ALA A 300 -3.77 -7.06 17.15
C ALA A 300 -4.99 -6.23 16.70
N GLY A 301 -5.00 -5.73 15.46
CA GLY A 301 -6.09 -4.90 14.95
C GLY A 301 -5.60 -3.66 14.20
N LEU A 302 -6.47 -2.66 14.15
CA LEU A 302 -6.21 -1.35 13.55
C LEU A 302 -6.18 -0.28 14.64
N PHE A 303 -5.12 0.53 14.67
CA PHE A 303 -4.89 1.56 15.67
C PHE A 303 -4.68 2.92 15.00
N VAL A 304 -5.28 3.97 15.55
CA VAL A 304 -5.21 5.34 15.03
C VAL A 304 -4.73 6.26 16.13
N TYR A 305 -3.57 6.85 15.91
CA TYR A 305 -2.94 7.78 16.83
C TYR A 305 -2.94 9.20 16.29
N GLU A 306 -3.05 10.18 17.19
CA GLU A 306 -2.66 11.57 16.93
C GLU A 306 -1.19 11.74 17.33
N VAL A 307 -0.40 12.23 16.40
CA VAL A 307 1.01 12.56 16.60
C VAL A 307 1.10 14.08 16.65
N LEU A 308 1.26 14.63 17.85
CA LEU A 308 1.47 16.07 18.03
C LEU A 308 2.95 16.36 18.15
N CYS A 309 3.49 17.07 17.17
CA CYS A 309 4.88 17.50 17.16
C CYS A 309 4.95 18.99 17.53
N ASN A 310 5.54 19.30 18.69
CA ASN A 310 5.85 20.67 19.08
C ASN A 310 7.37 20.83 19.27
N PRO A 311 8.09 21.24 18.20
CA PRO A 311 9.54 21.46 18.26
C PRO A 311 9.93 22.48 19.34
N GLY A 312 9.14 23.55 19.50
CA GLY A 312 9.41 24.61 20.48
C GLY A 312 9.32 24.14 21.94
N LYS A 313 8.53 23.11 22.22
CA LYS A 313 8.41 22.51 23.56
C LYS A 313 9.24 21.24 23.74
N ASN A 314 9.92 20.76 22.71
CA ASN A 314 10.63 19.48 22.73
C ASN A 314 9.71 18.26 23.03
N ILE A 315 8.45 18.30 22.59
CA ILE A 315 7.44 17.28 22.91
C ILE A 315 6.91 16.64 21.62
N VAL A 316 6.91 15.31 21.60
CA VAL A 316 6.08 14.49 20.72
C VAL A 316 5.13 13.72 21.61
N THR A 317 3.83 13.93 21.46
CA THR A 317 2.81 13.06 22.06
C THR A 317 2.25 12.11 21.01
N LEU A 318 1.89 10.93 21.48
CA LEU A 318 1.22 9.90 20.69
C LEU A 318 -0.05 9.53 21.45
N ASP A 319 -1.16 10.11 21.03
CA ASP A 319 -2.45 9.96 21.71
C ASP A 319 -3.29 8.96 20.93
N ASP A 320 -3.71 7.85 21.56
CA ASP A 320 -4.62 6.87 20.95
C ASP A 320 -5.99 7.51 20.78
N ILE A 321 -6.38 7.78 19.53
CA ILE A 321 -7.69 8.36 19.20
C ILE A 321 -8.73 7.25 19.10
N TRP A 322 -8.35 6.14 18.48
CA TRP A 322 -9.24 5.06 18.17
C TRP A 322 -8.49 3.78 17.82
N HIS A 323 -9.01 2.65 18.29
CA HIS A 323 -8.61 1.35 17.82
C HIS A 323 -9.82 0.48 17.49
N HIS A 324 -9.68 -0.30 16.44
CA HIS A 324 -10.48 -1.48 16.16
C HIS A 324 -9.66 -2.70 16.54
N ALA A 325 -9.76 -3.06 17.82
CA ALA A 325 -9.39 -4.39 18.23
C ALA A 325 -10.47 -5.32 17.68
N ASP A 326 -10.13 -6.13 16.70
CA ASP A 326 -10.94 -7.30 16.43
C ASP A 326 -10.96 -8.10 17.74
N VAL A 327 -12.14 -8.26 18.33
CA VAL A 327 -12.31 -9.18 19.45
C VAL A 327 -12.00 -10.54 18.86
N LEU A 328 -10.75 -10.97 19.00
CA LEU A 328 -10.26 -12.29 18.61
C LEU A 328 -11.12 -13.31 19.36
N THR A 329 -12.23 -13.71 18.76
CA THR A 329 -12.81 -14.99 19.10
C THR A 329 -11.78 -16.02 18.63
N PRO A 330 -11.31 -16.95 19.49
CA PRO A 330 -10.21 -17.86 19.16
C PRO A 330 -10.40 -18.67 17.86
N SER A 331 -11.63 -18.72 17.33
CA SER A 331 -12.01 -19.41 16.10
C SER A 331 -11.83 -18.62 14.81
N HIS A 332 -11.63 -17.30 14.86
CA HIS A 332 -11.49 -16.45 13.67
C HIS A 332 -10.35 -15.46 13.87
N ILE A 333 -9.23 -15.68 13.18
CA ILE A 333 -8.14 -14.70 13.10
C ILE A 333 -8.51 -13.79 11.93
N PRO A 334 -8.89 -12.52 12.17
CA PRO A 334 -9.10 -11.58 11.10
C PRO A 334 -7.76 -11.28 10.44
N VAL A 335 -7.71 -11.44 9.13
CA VAL A 335 -6.54 -11.04 8.34
C VAL A 335 -6.82 -9.63 7.85
N LEU A 336 -6.24 -8.63 8.52
CA LEU A 336 -6.22 -7.26 8.01
C LEU A 336 -5.18 -7.19 6.87
N ILE A 337 -5.63 -6.86 5.67
CA ILE A 337 -4.81 -6.99 4.46
C ILE A 337 -4.12 -5.66 4.12
N ASN A 338 -4.77 -4.52 4.36
CA ASN A 338 -4.23 -3.16 4.14
C ASN A 338 -5.13 -2.13 4.83
N GLY A 339 -4.57 -1.11 5.49
CA GLY A 339 -5.35 -0.03 6.09
C GLY A 339 -4.73 1.34 5.83
N GLY A 340 -5.58 2.36 5.73
CA GLY A 340 -5.14 3.72 5.46
C GLY A 340 -6.22 4.75 5.71
N PHE A 341 -5.82 6.01 5.72
CA PHE A 341 -6.73 7.13 5.84
C PHE A 341 -7.45 7.42 4.52
N GLY A 342 -8.70 7.84 4.62
CA GLY A 342 -9.39 8.48 3.51
C GLY A 342 -8.76 9.84 3.14
N THR A 343 -9.26 10.44 2.07
CA THR A 343 -8.73 11.69 1.51
C THR A 343 -8.77 12.91 2.44
N THR A 344 -9.56 12.91 3.51
CA THR A 344 -9.61 14.01 4.49
C THR A 344 -8.88 13.64 5.78
N GLY A 345 -8.66 12.34 6.01
CA GLY A 345 -8.10 11.85 7.27
C GLY A 345 -9.13 11.73 8.38
N GLU A 346 -10.42 11.95 8.08
CA GLU A 346 -11.51 11.87 9.05
C GLU A 346 -12.15 10.48 9.09
N SER A 347 -11.78 9.61 8.14
CA SER A 347 -12.04 8.18 8.23
C SER A 347 -10.78 7.37 7.94
N VAL A 348 -10.85 6.12 8.38
CA VAL A 348 -9.94 5.05 7.97
C VAL A 348 -10.72 4.02 7.20
N SER A 349 -10.04 3.35 6.28
CA SER A 349 -10.57 2.23 5.52
C SER A 349 -9.58 1.09 5.53
N TRP A 350 -10.08 -0.14 5.43
CA TRP A 350 -9.24 -1.32 5.37
C TRP A 350 -9.94 -2.48 4.65
N LEU A 351 -9.13 -3.46 4.26
CA LEU A 351 -9.60 -4.77 3.82
C LEU A 351 -9.40 -5.77 4.96
N HIS A 352 -10.43 -6.56 5.25
CA HIS A 352 -10.35 -7.63 6.24
C HIS A 352 -11.00 -8.91 5.73
N GLY A 353 -10.43 -10.06 6.09
CA GLY A 353 -11.02 -11.38 5.85
C GLY A 353 -11.03 -12.18 7.15
N HIS A 354 -11.83 -13.24 7.21
CA HIS A 354 -11.84 -14.18 8.35
C HIS A 354 -11.01 -15.42 7.98
N THR A 355 -10.51 -16.21 8.94
CA THR A 355 -9.80 -17.48 8.67
C THR A 355 -10.71 -18.73 8.64
N GLY A 356 -12.02 -18.58 8.81
CA GLY A 356 -12.96 -19.71 8.88
C GLY A 356 -13.27 -20.34 7.51
N LEU A 357 -13.02 -21.65 7.37
CA LEU A 357 -13.03 -22.41 6.10
C LEU A 357 -14.28 -22.31 5.19
N GLN A 358 -15.41 -21.80 5.70
CA GLN A 358 -16.72 -21.91 5.05
C GLN A 358 -17.30 -20.58 4.52
N GLU A 359 -16.83 -19.41 4.99
CA GLU A 359 -17.37 -18.10 4.57
C GLU A 359 -16.25 -17.06 4.46
N PHE A 360 -15.57 -17.01 3.31
CA PHE A 360 -14.41 -16.13 3.10
C PHE A 360 -14.63 -14.97 2.11
N PRO A 361 -15.65 -14.13 2.25
CA PRO A 361 -15.55 -12.85 1.58
C PRO A 361 -14.55 -11.97 2.32
N VAL A 362 -13.43 -11.63 1.68
CA VAL A 362 -12.73 -10.39 2.05
C VAL A 362 -13.75 -9.27 1.95
N ARG A 363 -13.78 -8.39 2.93
CA ARG A 363 -14.69 -7.25 3.02
C ARG A 363 -13.90 -5.96 2.98
N PHE A 364 -14.54 -4.93 2.44
CA PHE A 364 -14.08 -3.57 2.61
C PHE A 364 -14.81 -2.96 3.81
N ALA A 365 -14.05 -2.33 4.70
CA ALA A 365 -14.59 -1.62 5.84
C ALA A 365 -14.08 -0.19 5.85
N THR A 366 -14.92 0.71 6.35
CA THR A 366 -14.54 2.09 6.65
C THR A 366 -15.13 2.53 7.96
N ALA A 367 -14.36 3.30 8.73
CA ALA A 367 -14.78 3.85 10.01
C ALA A 367 -14.51 5.35 10.04
N ARG A 368 -15.53 6.14 10.39
CA ARG A 368 -15.34 7.57 10.70
C ARG A 368 -14.68 7.69 12.07
N LEU A 369 -13.60 8.45 12.15
CA LEU A 369 -12.88 8.66 13.41
C LEU A 369 -13.74 9.43 14.42
N PRO A 370 -13.59 9.15 15.73
CA PRO A 370 -14.28 9.88 16.76
C PRO A 370 -14.06 11.40 16.67
N THR A 371 -15.10 12.15 17.00
CA THR A 371 -15.05 13.61 17.17
C THR A 371 -15.65 13.98 18.52
N GLU A 372 -15.41 15.20 19.03
CA GLU A 372 -15.93 15.64 20.33
C GLU A 372 -17.45 15.44 20.49
N GLY A 373 -18.22 15.53 19.40
CA GLY A 373 -19.67 15.32 19.39
C GLY A 373 -20.12 13.88 19.10
N ASN A 374 -19.23 13.01 18.64
CA ASN A 374 -19.54 11.62 18.31
C ASN A 374 -18.38 10.70 18.72
N PRO A 375 -18.40 10.19 19.97
CA PRO A 375 -17.29 9.40 20.51
C PRO A 375 -17.26 7.97 19.97
N ARG A 376 -18.34 7.49 19.32
CA ARG A 376 -18.40 6.14 18.76
C ARG A 376 -18.22 6.19 17.24
N PRO A 377 -17.18 5.55 16.70
CA PRO A 377 -16.99 5.46 15.27
C PRO A 377 -18.13 4.64 14.66
N THR A 378 -18.68 5.14 13.55
CA THR A 378 -19.60 4.37 12.72
C THR A 378 -18.77 3.55 11.75
N ILE A 379 -18.83 2.23 11.89
CA ILE A 379 -18.18 1.28 10.98
C ILE A 379 -19.20 0.87 9.92
N SER A 380 -18.84 1.04 8.65
CA SER A 380 -19.59 0.54 7.51
C SER A 380 -18.78 -0.55 6.84
N GLU A 381 -19.32 -1.77 6.84
CA GLU A 381 -18.76 -2.91 6.11
C GLU A 381 -19.53 -3.13 4.82
N TRP A 382 -18.81 -3.54 3.78
CA TRP A 382 -19.38 -3.90 2.50
C TRP A 382 -18.70 -5.13 1.92
N HIS A 383 -19.54 -6.00 1.35
CA HIS A 383 -19.15 -7.18 0.60
C HIS A 383 -20.15 -7.41 -0.53
N ASP A 384 -19.64 -7.81 -1.69
CA ASP A 384 -20.43 -8.26 -2.83
C ASP A 384 -19.77 -9.50 -3.45
N VAL A 385 -20.60 -10.43 -3.94
CA VAL A 385 -20.14 -11.67 -4.60
C VAL A 385 -19.35 -11.37 -5.87
N ASN A 386 -19.62 -10.23 -6.51
CA ASN A 386 -18.95 -9.77 -7.72
C ASN A 386 -17.67 -8.97 -7.46
N MET A 387 -17.35 -8.71 -6.18
CA MET A 387 -16.13 -8.00 -5.82
C MET A 387 -14.90 -8.71 -6.39
N PRO A 388 -13.85 -7.95 -6.78
CA PRO A 388 -12.55 -8.55 -7.08
C PRO A 388 -12.14 -9.53 -5.98
N ALA A 389 -11.48 -10.62 -6.36
CA ALA A 389 -10.90 -11.56 -5.41
C ALA A 389 -9.75 -10.91 -4.63
N LEU A 390 -10.08 -10.13 -3.60
CA LEU A 390 -9.12 -9.35 -2.80
C LEU A 390 -8.23 -10.22 -1.90
N TYR A 391 -8.55 -11.51 -1.76
CA TYR A 391 -7.68 -12.49 -1.15
C TYR A 391 -6.38 -12.71 -1.94
N SER A 392 -6.38 -12.32 -3.21
CA SER A 392 -5.21 -12.34 -4.08
C SER A 392 -4.65 -10.94 -4.25
N LEU A 393 -3.93 -10.49 -3.23
CA LEU A 393 -3.18 -9.25 -3.27
C LEU A 393 -4.07 -8.04 -3.60
N GLY A 394 -5.18 -7.94 -2.86
CA GLY A 394 -6.15 -6.86 -3.03
C GLY A 394 -5.50 -5.48 -2.86
N VAL A 395 -5.59 -4.67 -3.92
CA VAL A 395 -5.21 -3.27 -3.89
C VAL A 395 -6.45 -2.41 -3.93
N TYR A 396 -6.44 -1.30 -3.21
CA TYR A 396 -7.56 -0.37 -3.19
C TYR A 396 -7.12 1.06 -2.96
N ASP A 397 -8.00 1.98 -3.29
CA ASP A 397 -7.94 3.37 -2.84
C ASP A 397 -9.37 3.88 -2.61
N TYR A 398 -9.55 4.74 -1.60
CA TYR A 398 -10.86 5.22 -1.20
C TYR A 398 -10.89 6.75 -1.05
N ASP A 399 -11.72 7.38 -1.87
CA ASP A 399 -12.04 8.79 -1.76
C ASP A 399 -13.29 8.97 -0.91
N GLU A 400 -13.08 9.09 0.41
CA GLU A 400 -14.15 9.20 1.41
C GLU A 400 -15.07 10.40 1.18
N ALA A 401 -14.55 11.51 0.68
CA ALA A 401 -15.32 12.72 0.48
C ALA A 401 -16.23 12.59 -0.74
N ARG A 402 -15.81 11.81 -1.74
CA ARG A 402 -16.60 11.48 -2.92
C ARG A 402 -17.48 10.23 -2.74
N GLY A 403 -17.13 9.35 -1.79
CA GLY A 403 -17.73 8.04 -1.62
C GLY A 403 -17.41 7.10 -2.77
N VAL A 404 -16.18 7.15 -3.29
CA VAL A 404 -15.74 6.32 -4.41
C VAL A 404 -14.60 5.41 -3.97
N LEU A 405 -14.80 4.11 -4.14
CA LEU A 405 -13.83 3.05 -3.87
C LEU A 405 -13.38 2.44 -5.19
N VAL A 406 -12.08 2.26 -5.36
CA VAL A 406 -11.52 1.43 -6.42
C VAL A 406 -10.90 0.17 -5.81
N LEU A 407 -11.16 -0.98 -6.41
CA LEU A 407 -10.62 -2.27 -6.02
C LEU A 407 -9.95 -2.95 -7.21
N GLY A 408 -8.75 -3.48 -7.00
CA GLY A 408 -8.02 -4.28 -7.97
C GLY A 408 -7.38 -5.51 -7.35
N ASN A 409 -6.94 -6.47 -8.18
CA ASN A 409 -6.23 -7.65 -7.69
C ASN A 409 -5.29 -8.30 -8.72
N ALA A 410 -4.64 -9.39 -8.29
CA ALA A 410 -3.73 -10.16 -9.12
C ALA A 410 -4.35 -10.83 -10.36
N TYR A 411 -5.67 -10.97 -10.43
CA TYR A 411 -6.35 -11.57 -11.58
C TYR A 411 -6.70 -10.56 -12.68
N GLY A 412 -6.26 -9.30 -12.53
CA GLY A 412 -6.59 -8.23 -13.47
C GLY A 412 -8.03 -7.76 -13.36
N GLU A 413 -8.69 -8.06 -12.24
CA GLU A 413 -10.01 -7.51 -11.97
C GLU A 413 -9.85 -6.11 -11.42
N LEU A 414 -10.66 -5.18 -11.92
CA LEU A 414 -10.69 -3.81 -11.45
C LEU A 414 -12.14 -3.35 -11.44
N SER A 415 -12.59 -2.83 -10.30
CA SER A 415 -13.95 -2.36 -10.12
C SER A 415 -13.96 -1.01 -9.42
N LEU A 416 -14.87 -0.15 -9.85
CA LEU A 416 -15.15 1.13 -9.23
C LEU A 416 -16.54 1.09 -8.58
N TYR A 417 -16.64 1.55 -7.33
CA TYR A 417 -17.86 1.57 -6.55
C TYR A 417 -18.19 3.01 -6.16
N ASP A 418 -19.41 3.47 -6.48
CA ASP A 418 -19.94 4.78 -6.05
C ASP A 418 -21.02 4.58 -4.98
N PHE A 419 -20.70 4.91 -3.73
CA PHE A 419 -21.61 4.84 -2.59
C PHE A 419 -22.61 6.01 -2.55
N SER A 420 -22.30 7.11 -3.22
CA SER A 420 -23.07 8.35 -3.13
C SER A 420 -24.26 8.44 -4.08
N HIS A 421 -24.22 7.69 -5.18
CA HIS A 421 -25.18 7.74 -6.30
C HIS A 421 -25.38 9.17 -6.84
N SER A 422 -24.40 10.04 -6.64
CA SER A 422 -24.47 11.44 -7.03
C SER A 422 -23.92 11.61 -8.44
N ASP A 423 -24.56 12.45 -9.27
CA ASP A 423 -24.10 12.68 -10.64
C ASP A 423 -22.65 13.20 -10.61
N PRO A 424 -21.67 12.42 -11.13
CA PRO A 424 -20.26 12.77 -11.06
C PRO A 424 -19.93 14.09 -11.77
N ARG A 425 -20.79 14.55 -12.70
CA ARG A 425 -20.60 15.81 -13.43
C ARG A 425 -20.79 17.05 -12.56
N LEU A 426 -21.46 16.93 -11.42
CA LEU A 426 -21.70 18.05 -10.51
C LEU A 426 -20.40 18.58 -9.89
N PHE A 427 -19.41 17.71 -9.69
CA PHE A 427 -18.20 18.03 -8.94
C PHE A 427 -17.12 18.72 -9.77
N GLY A 428 -17.10 18.55 -11.09
CA GLY A 428 -16.03 19.07 -11.95
C GLY A 428 -15.83 20.59 -11.88
N LYS A 429 -16.84 21.37 -11.47
CA LYS A 429 -16.73 22.83 -11.27
C LYS A 429 -16.36 23.23 -9.84
N CYS A 430 -16.44 22.31 -8.89
CA CYS A 430 -16.21 22.52 -7.46
C CYS A 430 -14.76 22.29 -7.05
N LEU A 431 -13.91 21.79 -7.94
CA LEU A 431 -12.52 21.41 -7.64
C LEU A 431 -11.62 22.65 -7.62
N ALA A 432 -10.76 22.76 -6.60
CA ALA A 432 -9.89 23.91 -6.35
C ALA A 432 -8.98 24.16 -7.55
N THR A 433 -8.31 23.10 -7.97
CA THR A 433 -7.43 23.12 -9.13
C THR A 433 -8.04 22.29 -10.24
N LYS A 434 -8.17 22.88 -11.43
CA LYS A 434 -8.21 22.06 -12.63
C LYS A 434 -6.79 21.56 -12.83
N LEU A 435 -6.58 20.27 -12.64
CA LEU A 435 -5.35 19.62 -13.10
C LEU A 435 -5.24 19.94 -14.59
N THR A 436 -4.35 20.88 -14.88
CA THR A 436 -4.02 21.31 -16.22
C THR A 436 -2.66 20.70 -16.44
N PRO A 437 -2.61 19.55 -17.12
CA PRO A 437 -1.35 18.86 -17.24
C PRO A 437 -0.36 19.82 -17.92
N THR A 438 0.87 19.86 -17.43
CA THR A 438 1.83 20.93 -17.78
C THR A 438 2.11 20.97 -19.27
N PRO A 439 2.28 22.17 -19.86
CA PRO A 439 2.80 22.27 -21.22
C PRO A 439 4.23 21.71 -21.26
N ARG A 440 4.53 21.01 -22.34
CA ARG A 440 5.77 20.24 -22.55
C ARG A 440 7.02 21.11 -22.38
N SER A 441 7.89 20.78 -21.41
CA SER A 441 9.33 21.08 -21.50
C SER A 441 10.03 19.89 -22.18
N ASN A 442 11.32 19.97 -22.49
CA ASN A 442 12.12 18.98 -23.25
C ASN A 442 12.26 17.58 -22.58
N GLN A 443 11.25 17.11 -21.88
CA GLN A 443 11.22 15.83 -21.17
C GLN A 443 11.09 14.66 -22.13
N GLU A 444 11.77 13.58 -21.75
CA GLU A 444 11.82 12.34 -22.50
C GLU A 444 10.49 11.59 -22.40
N ILE A 445 9.96 11.21 -23.56
CA ILE A 445 8.82 10.28 -23.61
C ILE A 445 9.40 8.90 -23.34
N LEU A 446 8.77 8.16 -22.44
CA LEU A 446 9.22 6.84 -21.98
C LEU A 446 9.76 5.97 -23.13
N PRO A 447 11.05 5.57 -23.09
CA PRO A 447 11.64 4.70 -24.10
C PRO A 447 11.04 3.29 -24.04
N THR A 448 10.99 2.63 -25.20
CA THR A 448 10.43 1.27 -25.38
C THR A 448 11.35 0.14 -24.90
N HIS A 449 12.53 0.44 -24.36
CA HIS A 449 13.50 -0.59 -23.96
C HIS A 449 13.04 -1.33 -22.71
N ARG A 450 12.99 -2.66 -22.81
CA ARG A 450 12.59 -3.57 -21.72
C ARG A 450 13.82 -3.95 -20.91
N ILE A 451 13.71 -3.86 -19.60
CA ILE A 451 14.72 -4.40 -18.68
C ILE A 451 14.18 -5.77 -18.22
N PRO A 452 14.97 -6.84 -18.21
CA PRO A 452 14.56 -8.08 -17.58
C PRO A 452 14.25 -7.83 -16.10
N SER A 453 13.04 -8.15 -15.66
CA SER A 453 12.66 -8.14 -14.24
C SER A 453 12.68 -9.54 -13.67
N TYR A 454 12.86 -9.62 -12.34
CA TYR A 454 12.47 -10.83 -11.63
C TYR A 454 10.95 -10.80 -11.43
N PRO A 455 10.25 -11.94 -11.54
CA PRO A 455 8.86 -12.06 -11.16
C PRO A 455 8.77 -11.82 -9.64
N ALA A 456 8.37 -10.61 -9.25
CA ALA A 456 7.93 -10.39 -7.89
C ALA A 456 6.50 -10.92 -7.76
N PRO A 457 6.18 -11.72 -6.72
CA PRO A 457 4.83 -12.24 -6.55
C PRO A 457 3.82 -11.11 -6.31
N PRO A 458 2.53 -11.38 -6.57
CA PRO A 458 1.92 -12.61 -7.02
C PRO A 458 1.31 -12.40 -8.40
N PHE A 459 2.15 -12.43 -9.42
CA PHE A 459 1.61 -12.85 -10.70
C PHE A 459 1.18 -14.30 -10.55
N PRO A 460 0.05 -14.73 -11.14
CA PRO A 460 -0.31 -16.14 -11.21
C PRO A 460 0.69 -16.98 -12.05
N SER A 461 1.85 -16.42 -12.41
CA SER A 461 3.05 -17.08 -12.89
C SER A 461 3.98 -17.46 -11.72
N TRP A 462 3.58 -18.43 -10.92
CA TRP A 462 4.36 -18.90 -9.74
C TRP A 462 5.41 -19.97 -10.03
N GLU A 463 5.88 -20.04 -11.27
CA GLU A 463 7.14 -20.73 -11.53
C GLU A 463 8.22 -19.67 -11.58
N ASN A 464 9.33 -19.91 -10.90
CA ASN A 464 10.57 -19.22 -11.23
C ASN A 464 11.04 -19.82 -12.55
N PRO A 465 10.97 -19.10 -13.68
CA PRO A 465 11.66 -19.53 -14.88
C PRO A 465 13.08 -19.99 -14.56
N GLU A 466 13.55 -21.05 -15.22
CA GLU A 466 14.91 -21.57 -15.02
C GLU A 466 15.97 -20.48 -15.17
N TYR A 467 15.77 -19.47 -16.03
CA TYR A 467 16.73 -18.37 -16.20
C TYR A 467 16.93 -17.53 -14.91
N ILE A 468 15.91 -17.42 -14.05
CA ILE A 468 16.00 -16.71 -12.76
C ILE A 468 16.96 -17.44 -11.83
N LYS A 469 16.97 -18.77 -11.92
CA LYS A 469 17.83 -19.63 -11.14
C LYS A 469 19.30 -19.26 -11.42
N ASP A 470 19.68 -19.27 -12.69
CA ASP A 470 21.06 -18.95 -13.10
C ASP A 470 21.44 -17.51 -12.71
N ASP A 471 20.55 -16.55 -12.91
CA ASP A 471 20.79 -15.16 -12.50
C ASP A 471 20.92 -15.01 -10.97
N LEU A 472 20.12 -15.75 -10.18
CA LEU A 472 20.20 -15.78 -8.71
C LEU A 472 21.53 -16.36 -8.26
N PHE A 473 21.94 -17.52 -8.81
CA PHE A 473 23.23 -18.13 -8.49
C PHE A 473 24.39 -17.23 -8.88
N GLN A 474 24.32 -16.60 -10.05
CA GLN A 474 25.31 -15.62 -10.46
C GLN A 474 25.37 -14.45 -9.47
N PHE A 475 24.22 -13.90 -9.06
CA PHE A 475 24.17 -12.84 -8.06
C PHE A 475 24.75 -13.27 -6.71
N TRP A 476 24.41 -14.47 -6.21
CA TRP A 476 24.93 -15.02 -4.97
C TRP A 476 26.45 -15.26 -5.03
N SER A 477 26.94 -15.74 -6.17
CA SER A 477 28.38 -15.97 -6.39
C SER A 477 29.19 -14.66 -6.29
N GLN A 478 28.61 -13.54 -6.77
CA GLN A 478 29.24 -12.21 -6.76
C GLN A 478 29.26 -11.56 -5.37
N HIS A 479 28.31 -11.90 -4.49
CA HIS A 479 28.12 -11.23 -3.19
C HIS A 479 28.51 -12.08 -1.98
N GLY A 480 28.85 -13.36 -2.16
CA GLY A 480 29.22 -14.23 -1.03
C GLY A 480 30.67 -14.08 -0.56
N VAL A 481 30.96 -14.64 0.61
CA VAL A 481 32.21 -14.40 1.38
C VAL A 481 33.40 -15.22 0.86
N VAL A 482 34.60 -14.64 0.83
CA VAL A 482 35.81 -15.31 0.34
C VAL A 482 36.20 -16.48 1.26
N GLY A 483 36.11 -17.70 0.74
CA GLY A 483 36.40 -18.94 1.49
C GLY A 483 35.21 -19.49 2.28
N SER A 484 35.28 -20.77 2.64
CA SER A 484 34.29 -21.43 3.51
C SER A 484 34.98 -21.92 4.79
N PRO A 485 34.47 -21.60 5.99
CA PRO A 485 34.96 -22.19 7.23
C PRO A 485 34.82 -23.72 7.23
N PRO A 486 35.64 -24.47 8.00
CA PRO A 486 35.52 -25.92 8.09
C PRO A 486 34.11 -26.37 8.47
N GLY A 487 33.53 -27.28 7.68
CA GLY A 487 32.16 -27.78 7.88
C GLY A 487 31.06 -26.91 7.25
N TRP A 488 31.40 -25.75 6.71
CA TRP A 488 30.48 -24.91 5.93
C TRP A 488 30.80 -24.98 4.45
N SER A 489 29.79 -24.78 3.62
CA SER A 489 29.89 -24.76 2.18
C SER A 489 29.20 -23.53 1.59
N ARG A 490 29.68 -23.13 0.41
CA ARG A 490 29.09 -22.10 -0.45
C ARG A 490 28.48 -22.70 -1.71
N ASP A 491 28.63 -24.00 -1.89
CA ASP A 491 28.07 -24.71 -3.02
C ASP A 491 26.58 -24.94 -2.76
N PHE A 492 25.77 -23.93 -3.09
CA PHE A 492 24.32 -24.00 -3.00
C PHE A 492 23.71 -24.81 -4.16
N GLU A 493 24.50 -25.15 -5.18
CA GLU A 493 24.06 -26.00 -6.28
C GLU A 493 23.99 -27.47 -5.83
N SER A 494 24.92 -27.94 -4.98
CA SER A 494 24.86 -29.33 -4.48
C SER A 494 23.74 -29.59 -3.46
N VAL A 495 23.17 -28.57 -2.82
CA VAL A 495 22.07 -28.71 -1.84
C VAL A 495 20.69 -28.62 -2.49
N HIS A 496 20.63 -28.62 -3.83
CA HIS A 496 19.40 -28.51 -4.59
C HIS A 496 18.34 -29.58 -4.24
N GLU A 497 18.75 -30.75 -3.77
CA GLU A 497 17.82 -31.83 -3.41
C GLU A 497 17.19 -31.67 -2.01
N TYR A 498 17.82 -30.94 -1.09
CA TYR A 498 17.44 -30.92 0.33
C TYR A 498 16.88 -29.58 0.80
N LEU A 499 17.37 -28.48 0.24
CA LEU A 499 16.87 -27.15 0.55
C LEU A 499 16.14 -26.60 -0.68
N PRO A 500 14.80 -26.45 -0.63
CA PRO A 500 13.99 -26.02 -1.76
C PRO A 500 14.14 -24.50 -2.01
N TRP A 501 15.37 -24.01 -2.19
CA TRP A 501 15.68 -22.61 -2.50
C TRP A 501 15.09 -22.11 -3.83
N HIS A 502 14.80 -23.05 -4.72
CA HIS A 502 14.49 -22.82 -6.14
C HIS A 502 13.22 -23.54 -6.58
N SER A 503 12.77 -24.55 -5.81
CA SER A 503 11.46 -25.16 -5.99
C SER A 503 10.53 -24.77 -4.85
N PRO A 504 9.87 -23.62 -4.95
CA PRO A 504 8.94 -23.20 -3.92
C PRO A 504 7.83 -24.23 -3.67
N PHE A 505 7.54 -25.18 -4.58
CA PHE A 505 6.35 -26.05 -4.49
C PHE A 505 6.61 -27.57 -4.44
N LEU A 506 7.84 -28.07 -4.61
CA LEU A 506 8.07 -29.53 -4.69
C LEU A 506 8.33 -30.21 -3.33
N GLY A 507 8.56 -29.46 -2.27
CA GLY A 507 8.54 -30.01 -0.92
C GLY A 507 7.10 -30.29 -0.49
N ARG A 508 6.63 -31.55 -0.58
CA ARG A 508 5.42 -31.99 0.11
C ARG A 508 5.62 -31.77 1.62
N GLY A 509 5.16 -30.65 2.15
CA GLY A 509 4.81 -30.50 3.57
C GLY A 509 5.90 -30.10 4.58
N SER A 510 7.08 -29.64 4.19
CA SER A 510 8.05 -29.12 5.17
C SER A 510 7.88 -27.60 5.41
N GLY A 511 7.82 -27.20 6.67
CA GLY A 511 7.76 -25.79 7.12
C GLY A 511 8.92 -24.92 6.59
N SER A 512 9.99 -25.56 6.13
CA SER A 512 11.23 -24.95 5.64
C SER A 512 11.06 -24.06 4.40
N SER A 513 10.15 -24.42 3.49
CA SER A 513 9.88 -23.66 2.26
C SER A 513 9.20 -22.30 2.52
N PHE A 514 8.47 -22.16 3.64
CA PHE A 514 7.68 -20.96 3.93
C PHE A 514 8.52 -19.81 4.49
N ALA A 515 9.49 -20.13 5.35
CA ALA A 515 10.38 -19.16 5.95
C ALA A 515 11.24 -18.42 4.90
N PHE A 516 11.74 -19.14 3.89
CA PHE A 516 12.47 -18.49 2.81
C PHE A 516 11.57 -17.67 1.89
N ARG A 517 10.34 -18.14 1.60
CA ARG A 517 9.34 -17.30 0.90
C ARG A 517 9.04 -16.03 1.67
N ALA A 518 8.95 -16.12 2.99
CA ALA A 518 8.76 -14.95 3.83
C ALA A 518 9.99 -14.04 3.82
N LEU A 519 11.22 -14.55 3.67
CA LEU A 519 12.42 -13.72 3.43
C LEU A 519 12.47 -13.11 2.03
N GLU A 520 12.11 -13.86 0.98
CA GLU A 520 12.07 -13.36 -0.40
C GLU A 520 11.00 -12.28 -0.53
N ARG A 521 9.81 -12.53 0.02
CA ARG A 521 8.78 -11.50 0.19
C ARG A 521 9.33 -10.39 1.04
N ALA A 522 9.90 -10.65 2.20
CA ALA A 522 10.46 -9.58 3.01
C ALA A 522 11.68 -8.89 2.37
N GLY A 523 12.17 -9.36 1.23
CA GLY A 523 13.25 -8.71 0.52
C GLY A 523 12.90 -7.31 0.02
N HIS A 524 11.62 -6.99 -0.15
CA HIS A 524 11.19 -5.61 -0.39
C HIS A 524 11.18 -4.74 0.87
N PHE A 525 11.44 -5.30 2.05
CA PHE A 525 11.60 -4.58 3.33
C PHE A 525 13.05 -4.56 3.80
N TYR A 526 13.72 -5.71 3.74
CA TYR A 526 15.09 -5.87 4.23
C TYR A 526 16.12 -5.74 3.12
N GLY A 527 15.80 -6.07 1.87
CA GLY A 527 16.76 -6.20 0.77
C GLY A 527 16.77 -7.62 0.21
N ARG A 528 17.37 -7.83 -0.95
CA ARG A 528 17.46 -9.14 -1.59
C ARG A 528 18.29 -10.10 -0.73
N PRO A 529 17.81 -11.31 -0.43
CA PRO A 529 18.56 -12.30 0.32
C PRO A 529 19.76 -12.84 -0.47
N VAL A 530 20.90 -12.91 0.18
CA VAL A 530 22.17 -13.45 -0.30
C VAL A 530 22.58 -14.59 0.64
N PRO A 531 22.39 -15.85 0.25
CA PRO A 531 22.87 -16.97 1.05
C PRO A 531 24.40 -16.93 1.07
N LEU A 532 24.97 -16.92 2.27
CA LEU A 532 26.40 -16.77 2.49
C LEU A 532 27.08 -18.13 2.66
N LEU A 533 26.56 -18.94 3.58
CA LEU A 533 27.09 -20.24 3.96
C LEU A 533 25.95 -21.20 4.29
N HIS A 534 26.15 -22.49 4.06
CA HIS A 534 25.29 -23.55 4.59
C HIS A 534 26.12 -24.68 5.20
N THR A 535 25.53 -25.49 6.06
CA THR A 535 26.16 -26.69 6.60
C THR A 535 25.12 -27.79 6.76
N TYR A 536 25.51 -29.01 6.38
CA TYR A 536 24.76 -30.23 6.67
C TYR A 536 25.41 -30.90 7.88
N ASN A 537 24.69 -30.94 9.00
CA ASN A 537 25.14 -31.68 10.16
C ASN A 537 24.60 -33.11 10.15
N ALA A 538 25.40 -34.04 9.64
CA ALA A 538 25.04 -35.47 9.57
C ALA A 538 24.68 -36.09 10.94
N LEU A 539 25.14 -35.50 12.06
CA LEU A 539 24.83 -35.99 13.41
C LEU A 539 23.49 -35.50 13.94
N CYS A 540 22.99 -34.36 13.44
CA CYS A 540 21.77 -33.74 13.97
C CYS A 540 20.63 -33.66 12.95
N HIS A 541 20.86 -34.08 11.71
CA HIS A 541 19.89 -34.14 10.61
C HIS A 541 19.25 -32.82 10.17
N TYR A 542 19.66 -31.68 10.73
CA TYR A 542 19.21 -30.36 10.26
C TYR A 542 20.27 -29.67 9.38
N ASP A 543 19.78 -28.92 8.40
CA ASP A 543 20.54 -28.02 7.55
C ASP A 543 20.48 -26.60 8.10
N LEU A 544 21.63 -25.99 8.37
CA LEU A 544 21.70 -24.57 8.71
C LEU A 544 22.15 -23.76 7.50
N ALA A 545 21.50 -22.61 7.30
CA ALA A 545 21.90 -21.65 6.29
C ALA A 545 22.01 -20.26 6.90
N ILE A 546 23.13 -19.58 6.61
CA ILE A 546 23.34 -18.18 6.94
C ILE A 546 23.05 -17.36 5.68
N VAL A 547 22.21 -16.35 5.82
CA VAL A 547 21.75 -15.49 4.73
C VAL A 547 21.97 -14.03 5.12
N ASP A 548 22.59 -13.23 4.26
CA ASP A 548 22.57 -11.77 4.39
C ASP A 548 21.32 -11.21 3.71
N VAL A 549 20.56 -10.37 4.41
CA VAL A 549 19.39 -9.68 3.87
C VAL A 549 19.43 -8.23 4.33
N GLY A 550 19.90 -7.34 3.47
CA GLY A 550 19.92 -5.91 3.81
C GLY A 550 21.13 -5.40 4.57
N GLY A 551 22.21 -6.18 4.62
CA GLY A 551 23.31 -5.97 5.56
C GLY A 551 23.05 -6.54 6.96
N LEU A 552 22.11 -7.49 7.07
CA LEU A 552 21.76 -8.20 8.29
C LEU A 552 21.96 -9.70 8.10
N LEU A 553 22.56 -10.36 9.08
CA LEU A 553 22.73 -11.80 9.06
C LEU A 553 21.50 -12.51 9.64
N PHE A 554 20.98 -13.46 8.89
CA PHE A 554 19.90 -14.35 9.26
C PHE A 554 20.43 -15.78 9.34
N LEU A 555 19.95 -16.54 10.32
CA LEU A 555 20.21 -17.98 10.44
C LEU A 555 18.89 -18.73 10.25
N LYS A 556 18.85 -19.63 9.26
CA LYS A 556 17.73 -20.54 9.00
C LYS A 556 18.14 -21.95 9.36
N ASP A 557 17.35 -22.58 10.22
CA ASP A 557 17.39 -24.02 10.49
C ASP A 557 16.32 -24.70 9.64
N SER A 558 16.66 -25.66 8.78
CA SER A 558 15.72 -26.33 7.88
C SER A 558 14.51 -26.91 8.60
N ASP A 559 14.68 -27.42 9.82
CA ASP A 559 13.65 -28.19 10.49
C ASP A 559 12.65 -27.30 11.22
N GLU A 560 13.07 -26.09 11.57
CA GLU A 560 12.24 -25.10 12.23
C GLU A 560 11.56 -24.16 11.23
N PRO A 561 10.29 -23.77 11.45
CA PRO A 561 9.62 -22.76 10.64
C PRO A 561 10.11 -21.33 10.96
N VAL A 562 11.14 -21.19 11.80
CA VAL A 562 11.63 -19.92 12.31
C VAL A 562 12.92 -19.50 11.60
N ILE A 563 13.13 -18.19 11.51
CA ILE A 563 14.40 -17.59 11.11
C ILE A 563 14.88 -16.70 12.23
N TYR A 564 16.14 -16.81 12.58
CA TYR A 564 16.75 -15.99 13.60
C TYR A 564 17.47 -14.79 12.97
N ILE A 565 17.27 -13.59 13.52
CA ILE A 565 18.10 -12.43 13.19
C ILE A 565 19.25 -12.39 14.18
N VAL A 566 20.46 -12.33 13.63
CA VAL A 566 21.70 -12.29 14.40
C VAL A 566 21.88 -10.87 14.94
N ASP A 567 22.33 -10.75 16.19
CA ASP A 567 22.46 -9.45 16.85
C ASP A 567 23.37 -8.47 16.09
N GLU A 568 23.03 -7.18 16.20
CA GLU A 568 23.82 -6.07 15.63
C GLU A 568 25.28 -6.15 16.09
N GLY A 569 26.21 -6.14 15.13
CA GLY A 569 27.65 -6.13 15.38
C GLY A 569 28.32 -7.51 15.41
N ILE A 570 27.56 -8.60 15.29
CA ILE A 570 28.12 -9.93 15.09
C ILE A 570 28.56 -10.08 13.65
N THR A 571 29.84 -10.37 13.46
CA THR A 571 30.43 -10.71 12.16
C THR A 571 30.05 -12.13 11.74
N LEU A 572 30.14 -12.42 10.44
CA LEU A 572 29.87 -13.77 9.94
C LEU A 572 30.77 -14.82 10.61
N GLU A 573 32.03 -14.48 10.83
CA GLU A 573 33.02 -15.36 11.47
C GLU A 573 32.64 -15.66 12.91
N GLN A 574 32.17 -14.66 13.66
CA GLN A 574 31.69 -14.84 15.03
C GLN A 574 30.40 -15.66 15.09
N LEU A 575 29.49 -15.47 14.13
CA LEU A 575 28.27 -16.26 14.03
C LEU A 575 28.61 -17.73 13.77
N VAL A 576 29.46 -18.01 12.79
CA VAL A 576 29.93 -19.37 12.47
C VAL A 576 30.60 -20.02 13.69
N ALA A 577 31.48 -19.30 14.38
CA ALA A 577 32.14 -19.80 15.59
C ALA A 577 31.13 -20.12 16.71
N SER A 578 30.12 -19.29 16.89
CA SER A 578 29.05 -19.49 17.88
C SER A 578 28.23 -20.75 17.56
N VAL A 579 27.82 -20.92 16.30
CA VAL A 579 27.06 -22.09 15.84
C VAL A 579 27.84 -23.38 16.08
N HIS A 580 29.16 -23.41 15.82
CA HIS A 580 30.01 -24.56 16.13
C HIS A 580 30.09 -24.90 17.63
N GLN A 581 29.93 -23.90 18.49
CA GLN A 581 29.90 -24.08 19.94
C GLN A 581 28.50 -24.50 20.46
N GLY A 582 27.52 -24.68 19.57
CA GLY A 582 26.13 -24.96 19.94
C GLY A 582 25.42 -23.75 20.53
N TRP A 583 25.93 -22.53 20.29
CA TRP A 583 25.35 -21.29 20.77
C TRP A 583 24.79 -20.47 19.61
N PHE A 584 23.55 -19.98 19.77
CA PHE A 584 22.87 -19.16 18.76
C PHE A 584 22.76 -17.72 19.28
N PRO A 585 23.62 -16.80 18.84
CA PRO A 585 23.58 -15.40 19.25
C PRO A 585 22.55 -14.63 18.41
N ALA A 586 21.32 -15.14 18.42
CA ALA A 586 20.29 -14.70 17.50
C ALA A 586 18.97 -14.52 18.25
N LYS A 587 18.27 -13.44 17.93
CA LYS A 587 16.93 -13.20 18.43
C LYS A 587 15.97 -13.95 17.53
N GLU A 588 15.08 -14.71 18.16
CA GLU A 588 13.94 -15.27 17.47
C GLU A 588 13.16 -14.12 16.86
N VAL A 589 13.08 -14.11 15.54
CA VAL A 589 12.12 -13.24 14.88
C VAL A 589 10.91 -14.10 14.62
N PRO A 590 9.78 -13.82 15.29
CA PRO A 590 8.54 -14.38 14.83
C PRO A 590 8.38 -13.88 13.40
N LEU A 591 8.65 -14.78 12.47
CA LEU A 591 8.20 -14.67 11.10
C LEU A 591 6.73 -14.35 11.23
N ASP A 592 6.32 -13.28 10.55
CA ASP A 592 4.92 -12.93 10.55
C ASP A 592 4.18 -14.06 9.83
N ILE A 593 3.71 -15.03 10.62
CA ILE A 593 2.94 -16.19 10.18
C ILE A 593 1.73 -15.73 9.36
N THR A 594 1.31 -14.47 9.50
CA THR A 594 0.29 -13.82 8.67
C THR A 594 0.59 -13.92 7.18
N GLU A 595 1.84 -13.77 6.72
CA GLU A 595 2.19 -13.91 5.31
C GLU A 595 2.07 -15.37 4.83
N MET A 596 2.47 -16.32 5.66
CA MET A 596 2.28 -17.76 5.40
C MET A 596 0.79 -18.10 5.34
N TYR A 597 -0.02 -17.62 6.29
CA TYR A 597 -1.46 -17.80 6.28
C TYR A 597 -2.10 -17.15 5.07
N ARG A 598 -1.62 -15.98 4.60
CA ARG A 598 -2.13 -15.32 3.39
C ARG A 598 -1.94 -16.20 2.15
N GLU A 599 -0.81 -16.88 2.00
CA GLU A 599 -0.59 -17.80 0.86
C GLU A 599 -1.49 -19.03 0.91
N ILE A 600 -1.56 -19.68 2.08
CA ILE A 600 -2.41 -20.86 2.29
C ILE A 600 -3.88 -20.47 2.07
N LEU A 601 -4.29 -19.32 2.60
CA LEU A 601 -5.61 -18.76 2.43
C LEU A 601 -5.90 -18.48 0.96
N PHE A 602 -4.96 -17.83 0.25
CA PHE A 602 -5.10 -17.59 -1.19
C PHE A 602 -5.38 -18.88 -1.95
N TYR A 603 -4.57 -19.93 -1.72
CA TYR A 603 -4.69 -21.18 -2.46
C TYR A 603 -6.00 -21.90 -2.13
N SER A 604 -6.34 -21.94 -0.84
CA SER A 604 -7.60 -22.50 -0.36
C SER A 604 -8.80 -21.78 -0.96
N MET A 605 -8.75 -20.44 -1.04
CA MET A 605 -9.82 -19.63 -1.61
C MET A 605 -9.94 -19.80 -3.12
N MET A 606 -8.82 -19.85 -3.83
CA MET A 606 -8.80 -20.12 -5.27
C MET A 606 -9.42 -21.50 -5.58
N LEU A 607 -9.04 -22.54 -4.82
CA LEU A 607 -9.61 -23.88 -4.95
C LEU A 607 -11.10 -23.90 -4.61
N HIS A 608 -11.51 -23.20 -3.54
CA HIS A 608 -12.90 -23.07 -3.15
C HIS A 608 -13.74 -22.38 -4.24
N GLU A 609 -13.30 -21.25 -4.80
CA GLU A 609 -14.02 -20.60 -5.91
C GLU A 609 -14.15 -21.51 -7.13
N ARG A 610 -13.11 -22.29 -7.42
CA ARG A 610 -13.15 -23.24 -8.52
C ARG A 610 -14.13 -24.39 -8.27
N ARG A 611 -14.09 -24.99 -7.08
CA ARG A 611 -14.92 -26.14 -6.72
C ARG A 611 -16.38 -25.74 -6.50
N ASP A 612 -16.62 -24.69 -5.73
CA ASP A 612 -17.93 -24.38 -5.17
C ASP A 612 -18.66 -23.28 -5.98
N LYS A 613 -17.92 -22.42 -6.70
CA LYS A 613 -18.50 -21.39 -7.59
C LYS A 613 -18.29 -21.67 -9.07
N GLY A 614 -17.58 -22.75 -9.43
CA GLY A 614 -17.24 -23.09 -10.82
C GLY A 614 -16.37 -22.03 -11.51
N ARG A 615 -15.70 -21.15 -10.76
CA ARG A 615 -15.01 -19.98 -11.28
C ARG A 615 -13.50 -20.15 -11.18
N ASN A 616 -12.81 -20.13 -12.32
CA ASN A 616 -11.36 -20.16 -12.39
C ASN A 616 -10.83 -18.79 -12.87
N ARG A 617 -10.47 -17.90 -11.93
CA ARG A 617 -10.00 -16.54 -12.23
C ARG A 617 -8.65 -16.52 -12.97
N CYS A 618 -7.79 -17.51 -12.75
CA CYS A 618 -6.57 -17.72 -13.53
C CYS A 618 -6.92 -17.95 -15.02
N LEU A 619 -7.85 -18.87 -15.30
CA LEU A 619 -8.32 -19.11 -16.67
C LEU A 619 -8.99 -17.88 -17.29
N GLU A 620 -9.75 -17.11 -16.50
CA GLU A 620 -10.33 -15.83 -16.97
C GLU A 620 -9.25 -14.81 -17.37
N LEU A 621 -8.21 -14.63 -16.54
CA LEU A 621 -7.09 -13.74 -16.87
C LEU A 621 -6.37 -14.20 -18.14
N TYR A 622 -6.11 -15.50 -18.26
CA TYR A 622 -5.49 -16.08 -19.46
C TYR A 622 -6.33 -15.82 -20.73
N ARG A 623 -7.65 -16.01 -20.66
CA ARG A 623 -8.57 -15.70 -21.77
C ARG A 623 -8.59 -14.22 -22.15
N ARG A 624 -8.29 -13.31 -21.22
CA ARG A 624 -8.09 -11.88 -21.48
C ARG A 624 -6.72 -11.56 -22.11
N GLY A 625 -5.87 -12.56 -22.33
CA GLY A 625 -4.50 -12.41 -22.84
C GLY A 625 -3.45 -12.17 -21.76
N GLY A 626 -3.80 -12.42 -20.49
CA GLY A 626 -2.86 -12.35 -19.38
C GLY A 626 -1.96 -13.58 -19.28
N ARG A 627 -0.83 -13.42 -18.61
CA ARG A 627 0.12 -14.51 -18.35
C ARG A 627 -0.23 -15.22 -17.05
N VAL A 628 -0.35 -16.53 -17.13
CA VAL A 628 -0.79 -17.40 -16.05
C VAL A 628 0.00 -18.69 -16.15
N ASN A 629 0.43 -19.24 -15.01
CA ASN A 629 1.10 -20.54 -15.01
C ASN A 629 0.12 -21.62 -15.52
N PRO A 630 0.52 -22.44 -16.52
CA PRO A 630 -0.32 -23.50 -17.09
C PRO A 630 -0.95 -24.46 -16.06
N ARG A 631 -0.30 -24.70 -14.91
CA ARG A 631 -0.83 -25.55 -13.83
C ARG A 631 -2.17 -25.03 -13.26
N PHE A 632 -2.42 -23.73 -13.34
CA PHE A 632 -3.69 -23.12 -12.90
C PHE A 632 -4.77 -23.10 -13.99
N LEU A 633 -4.42 -23.46 -15.22
CA LEU A 633 -5.36 -23.48 -16.35
C LEU A 633 -6.12 -24.79 -16.46
N GLN A 634 -5.66 -25.86 -15.81
CA GLN A 634 -6.36 -27.14 -15.79
C GLN A 634 -7.80 -26.93 -15.30
N SER A 635 -8.77 -27.50 -16.00
CA SER A 635 -10.20 -27.28 -15.77
C SER A 635 -10.76 -28.17 -14.68
N GLU A 636 -10.25 -29.39 -14.51
CA GLU A 636 -10.75 -30.36 -13.53
C GLU A 636 -9.88 -30.42 -12.27
N PRO A 637 -10.45 -30.27 -11.06
CA PRO A 637 -9.72 -30.65 -9.86
C PRO A 637 -9.33 -32.12 -10.05
N PRO A 638 -8.09 -32.54 -9.72
CA PRO A 638 -7.77 -33.97 -9.76
C PRO A 638 -8.85 -34.69 -8.97
N GLN A 639 -9.52 -35.66 -9.62
CA GLN A 639 -10.49 -36.50 -8.94
C GLN A 639 -9.77 -37.07 -7.71
N GLN A 640 -10.23 -36.70 -6.52
CA GLN A 640 -9.70 -37.27 -5.28
C GLN A 640 -10.20 -38.70 -5.23
N ASP A 641 -9.35 -39.64 -5.65
CA ASP A 641 -9.45 -41.05 -5.28
C ASP A 641 -9.04 -41.25 -3.80
#